data_AF-A0A1Q7T8F7-F1
#
_entry.id   AF-A0A1Q7T8F7-F1
#
_cell.length_a   1.000
_cell.length_b   1.000
_cell.length_c   1.000
_cell.angle_alpha   90.00
_cell.angle_beta   90.00
_cell.angle_gamma   90.00
#
_symmetry.space_group_name_H-M   'P 1'
#
loop_
_entity.id
_entity.type
_entity.pdbx_description
1 polymer ?
#
loop_
_entity_poly.entity_id
_entity_poly.type
_entity_poly.pdbx_seq_one_letter_code
_entity_poly.pdbx_strand_id
1 'polypeptide(L)'
;MWCLLAPAVFPASEKSPHELYDAIKALRIDTSNVYRIAPANHIQLRRGDAVLSFDEGTVTFFSPLDGQITGAVFSGRGHVLAAPRDPVEKQQMGRFLGAPVLDQEFINGYLRFTDDTAGELLRQFSAANLAVQTDASVGAQWDAALTQLNPNYTLRILFDRLSPSPKPCFYAGLEGAASGPFDVVLDAQRDEQFLLGQVHKAGGKTFYDVWTSHRVPDSPVLPAAFRALHYSIEASISPNNSLDANASVRLRAETGTERVLAFQLSRALTIDSVTGDHNESLSFFQNEGMSLQERSARGNDYLDVVLPQTPAGHQEFTLHFHYGGNVIEDAGNGVLFVGARESWYPHLGDSAEFSSYDILLRWPRKLRLIATGSKLEEHEEGEFHVGHWKTEKPMSVAGFNLGEYASASVASGAHSIDVYANRELEEDLRRRLSAPDADALAFPSARFGSTSTGHSVVPPPPPPSPADALKQLGKEIDSSIRFYETFSGPFPFHNLNVSPIPGNFGQGWPSLLYVSTYSFLPSEAQRRAGLSTASQEHFTELVPYHEVAHQWWGNVVAWSSYRDQWIDEAIANYLAVLFADTKKNPDHTIAGRHRNSGRHRRSHARHTPQFLEVPRRLRRDHLQQGRLDHSHVAGNAAPARRQESRCTV
;
A
#
# COMPACT_ATOMS: atom_id res chain seq x y z
N MET A 1 -23.95 21.17 67.45
CA MET A 1 -23.82 21.43 66.00
C MET A 1 -22.54 20.73 65.55
N TRP A 2 -22.65 19.52 65.02
CA TRP A 2 -21.53 18.76 64.45
C TRP A 2 -21.49 19.06 62.95
N CYS A 3 -20.40 19.66 62.47
CA CYS A 3 -20.18 19.86 61.04
C CYS A 3 -19.54 18.59 60.45
N LEU A 4 -20.26 17.94 59.56
CA LEU A 4 -19.77 16.86 58.70
C LEU A 4 -18.85 17.46 57.64
N LEU A 5 -17.58 17.04 57.62
CA LEU A 5 -16.66 17.23 56.50
C LEU A 5 -16.97 16.13 55.47
N ALA A 6 -17.50 16.52 54.31
CA ALA A 6 -17.58 15.64 53.15
C ALA A 6 -16.18 15.48 52.53
N PRO A 7 -15.74 14.27 52.17
CA PRO A 7 -14.48 14.09 51.47
C PRO A 7 -14.59 14.66 50.06
N ALA A 8 -13.63 15.51 49.68
CA ALA A 8 -13.45 15.96 48.31
C ALA A 8 -13.13 14.75 47.42
N VAL A 9 -14.07 14.37 46.57
CA VAL A 9 -13.82 13.44 45.47
C VAL A 9 -13.08 14.24 44.40
N PHE A 10 -11.77 14.06 44.31
CA PHE A 10 -11.02 14.49 43.14
C PHE A 10 -11.42 13.58 41.97
N PRO A 11 -11.86 14.12 40.81
CA PRO A 11 -12.06 13.29 39.63
C PRO A 11 -10.72 12.64 39.29
N ALA A 12 -10.71 11.32 39.11
CA ALA A 12 -9.56 10.63 38.56
C ALA A 12 -9.19 11.32 37.23
N SER A 13 -7.94 11.76 37.10
CA SER A 13 -7.44 12.30 35.83
C SER A 13 -7.76 11.29 34.73
N GLU A 14 -8.50 11.74 33.72
CA GLU A 14 -8.78 10.92 32.54
C GLU A 14 -7.44 10.53 31.91
N LYS A 15 -7.22 9.24 31.68
CA LYS A 15 -5.95 8.76 31.08
C LYS A 15 -5.82 9.35 29.68
N SER A 16 -4.64 9.82 29.33
CA SER A 16 -4.33 10.24 27.96
C SER A 16 -4.46 9.07 26.97
N PRO A 17 -4.69 9.31 25.67
CA PRO A 17 -4.72 8.26 24.66
C PRO A 17 -3.48 7.34 24.67
N HIS A 18 -2.28 7.90 24.90
CA HIS A 18 -1.05 7.11 25.00
C HIS A 18 -0.99 6.24 26.26
N GLU A 19 -1.42 6.74 27.42
CA GLU A 19 -1.50 5.92 28.65
C GLU A 19 -2.52 4.78 28.50
N LEU A 20 -3.63 5.04 27.80
CA LEU A 20 -4.62 4.01 27.50
C LEU A 20 -4.09 2.97 26.50
N TYR A 21 -3.38 3.43 25.46
CA TYR A 21 -2.67 2.54 24.53
C TYR A 21 -1.70 1.61 25.26
N ASP A 22 -0.86 2.15 26.13
CA ASP A 22 0.11 1.38 26.91
C ASP A 22 -0.58 0.39 27.87
N ALA A 23 -1.70 0.80 28.49
CA ALA A 23 -2.50 -0.09 29.33
C ALA A 23 -3.09 -1.27 28.54
N ILE A 24 -3.62 -1.04 27.33
CA ILE A 24 -4.16 -2.09 26.46
C ILE A 24 -3.04 -3.02 25.97
N LYS A 25 -1.88 -2.46 25.59
CA LYS A 25 -0.70 -3.22 25.16
C LYS A 25 -0.10 -4.06 26.29
N ALA A 26 -0.21 -3.58 27.53
CA ALA A 26 0.27 -4.26 28.73
C ALA A 26 -0.67 -5.39 29.20
N LEU A 27 -1.86 -5.57 28.61
CA LEU A 27 -2.75 -6.67 28.96
C LEU A 27 -2.07 -8.03 28.79
N ARG A 28 -2.34 -8.91 29.74
CA ARG A 28 -1.83 -10.28 29.82
C ARG A 28 -3.00 -11.24 29.99
N ILE A 29 -2.74 -12.51 29.77
CA ILE A 29 -3.69 -13.58 30.12
C ILE A 29 -3.85 -13.67 31.64
N ASP A 30 -5.08 -13.82 32.09
CA ASP A 30 -5.42 -14.03 33.48
C ASP A 30 -5.35 -15.53 33.79
N THR A 31 -4.22 -15.98 34.34
CA THR A 31 -3.98 -17.38 34.69
C THR A 31 -4.89 -17.90 35.81
N SER A 32 -5.70 -17.04 36.44
CA SER A 32 -6.73 -17.43 37.40
C SER A 32 -8.12 -17.64 36.78
N ASN A 33 -8.26 -17.35 35.49
CA ASN A 33 -9.52 -17.37 34.75
C ASN A 33 -9.45 -18.34 33.55
N VAL A 34 -9.18 -19.61 33.88
CA VAL A 34 -8.94 -20.68 32.91
C VAL A 34 -10.15 -21.63 32.88
N TYR A 35 -10.68 -21.89 31.68
CA TYR A 35 -11.79 -22.83 31.46
C TYR A 35 -11.32 -24.01 30.63
N ARG A 36 -11.55 -25.23 31.15
CA ARG A 36 -11.25 -26.47 30.42
C ARG A 36 -12.50 -26.97 29.71
N ILE A 37 -12.38 -27.12 28.40
CA ILE A 37 -13.42 -27.60 27.50
C ILE A 37 -13.17 -29.08 27.23
N ALA A 38 -14.21 -29.88 27.38
CA ALA A 38 -14.28 -31.28 26.97
C ALA A 38 -15.22 -31.43 25.77
N PRO A 39 -15.09 -32.53 24.98
CA PRO A 39 -15.90 -32.77 23.77
C PRO A 39 -17.42 -32.64 23.92
N ALA A 40 -17.96 -32.79 25.14
CA ALA A 40 -19.40 -32.70 25.41
C ALA A 40 -19.91 -31.26 25.63
N ASN A 41 -19.04 -30.25 25.77
CA ASN A 41 -19.45 -28.91 26.19
C ASN A 41 -20.02 -28.03 25.05
N HIS A 42 -19.78 -28.38 23.78
CA HIS A 42 -20.32 -27.70 22.59
C HIS A 42 -20.16 -26.17 22.60
N ILE A 43 -18.92 -25.67 22.76
CA ILE A 43 -18.63 -24.24 22.77
C ILE A 43 -18.37 -23.74 21.34
N GLN A 44 -19.08 -22.70 20.90
CA GLN A 44 -18.95 -22.14 19.55
C GLN A 44 -19.06 -20.62 19.51
N LEU A 45 -18.39 -20.00 18.54
CA LEU A 45 -18.57 -18.59 18.17
C LEU A 45 -18.96 -18.49 16.70
N ARG A 46 -19.98 -17.68 16.40
CA ARG A 46 -20.39 -17.38 15.02
C ARG A 46 -20.01 -15.95 14.68
N ARG A 47 -19.20 -15.77 13.64
CA ARG A 47 -18.69 -14.46 13.21
C ARG A 47 -18.78 -14.36 11.70
N GLY A 48 -19.71 -13.54 11.20
CA GLY A 48 -20.03 -13.48 9.78
C GLY A 48 -20.44 -14.87 9.25
N ASP A 49 -19.77 -15.31 8.18
CA ASP A 49 -19.97 -16.64 7.59
C ASP A 49 -19.08 -17.74 8.21
N ALA A 50 -18.30 -17.43 9.27
CA ALA A 50 -17.48 -18.40 10.00
C ALA A 50 -18.13 -18.90 11.29
N VAL A 51 -17.90 -20.17 11.58
CA VAL A 51 -18.21 -20.84 12.85
C VAL A 51 -16.92 -21.40 13.41
N LEU A 52 -16.53 -20.92 14.59
CA LEU A 52 -15.40 -21.43 15.36
C LEU A 52 -15.96 -22.35 16.45
N SER A 53 -15.58 -23.63 16.43
CA SER A 53 -15.91 -24.60 17.46
C SER A 53 -14.68 -24.89 18.31
N PHE A 54 -14.83 -24.88 19.62
CA PHE A 54 -13.79 -25.26 20.57
C PHE A 54 -14.18 -26.63 21.12
N ASP A 55 -13.60 -27.69 20.57
CA ASP A 55 -14.07 -29.06 20.83
C ASP A 55 -13.45 -29.62 22.12
N GLU A 56 -12.15 -29.38 22.34
CA GLU A 56 -11.44 -29.83 23.53
C GLU A 56 -10.23 -28.94 23.79
N GLY A 57 -9.96 -28.58 25.04
CA GLY A 57 -8.77 -27.81 25.39
C GLY A 57 -9.03 -26.77 26.45
N THR A 58 -8.34 -25.65 26.36
CA THR A 58 -8.36 -24.60 27.37
C THR A 58 -8.62 -23.24 26.73
N VAL A 59 -9.58 -22.50 27.27
CA VAL A 59 -9.78 -21.07 26.97
C VAL A 59 -9.38 -20.24 28.20
N THR A 60 -8.55 -19.22 27.99
CA THR A 60 -8.11 -18.31 29.05
C THR A 60 -8.31 -16.86 28.60
N PHE A 61 -9.01 -16.07 29.41
CA PHE A 61 -9.26 -14.66 29.13
C PHE A 61 -8.04 -13.79 29.44
N PHE A 62 -8.01 -12.60 28.84
CA PHE A 62 -7.10 -11.54 29.26
C PHE A 62 -7.60 -10.93 30.58
N SER A 63 -6.67 -10.38 31.37
CA SER A 63 -7.02 -9.54 32.50
C SER A 63 -7.93 -8.39 32.04
N PRO A 64 -8.99 -8.07 32.78
CA PRO A 64 -9.90 -7.00 32.38
C PRO A 64 -9.26 -5.62 32.51
N LEU A 65 -9.54 -4.73 31.56
CA LEU A 65 -9.24 -3.29 31.64
C LEU A 65 -10.53 -2.53 31.94
N ASP A 66 -10.59 -1.86 33.08
CA ASP A 66 -11.78 -1.16 33.57
C ASP A 66 -13.05 -2.05 33.55
N GLY A 67 -12.87 -3.32 33.95
CA GLY A 67 -13.94 -4.32 33.99
C GLY A 67 -14.29 -4.97 32.65
N GLN A 68 -13.64 -4.58 31.54
CA GLN A 68 -13.89 -5.17 30.22
C GLN A 68 -12.78 -6.13 29.81
N ILE A 69 -13.17 -7.33 29.38
CA ILE A 69 -12.28 -8.32 28.78
C ILE A 69 -12.23 -8.06 27.28
N THR A 70 -11.03 -7.92 26.72
CA THR A 70 -10.82 -7.57 25.29
C THR A 70 -10.06 -8.65 24.50
N GLY A 71 -9.85 -9.82 25.10
CA GLY A 71 -9.16 -10.90 24.43
C GLY A 71 -9.21 -12.22 25.20
N ALA A 72 -8.86 -13.28 24.50
CA ALA A 72 -8.71 -14.62 25.03
C ALA A 72 -7.69 -15.41 24.20
N VAL A 73 -7.15 -16.48 24.78
CA VAL A 73 -6.38 -17.49 24.06
C VAL A 73 -7.04 -18.85 24.18
N PHE A 74 -6.84 -19.68 23.17
CA PHE A 74 -7.26 -21.08 23.15
C PHE A 74 -6.07 -21.98 22.80
N SER A 75 -5.89 -23.06 23.56
CA SER A 75 -4.96 -24.15 23.25
C SER A 75 -5.73 -25.47 23.29
N GLY A 76 -5.76 -26.25 22.21
CA GLY A 76 -6.53 -27.49 22.18
C GLY A 76 -6.83 -28.00 20.78
N ARG A 77 -7.96 -28.70 20.62
CA ARG A 77 -8.55 -29.06 19.33
C ARG A 77 -9.78 -28.18 19.10
N GLY A 78 -9.70 -27.31 18.12
CA GLY A 78 -10.83 -26.54 17.61
C GLY A 78 -11.06 -26.81 16.13
N HIS A 79 -12.18 -26.35 15.63
CA HIS A 79 -12.58 -26.54 14.25
C HIS A 79 -13.20 -25.27 13.68
N VAL A 80 -12.79 -24.87 12.48
CA VAL A 80 -13.37 -23.73 11.76
C VAL A 80 -14.12 -24.21 10.53
N LEU A 81 -15.34 -23.71 10.37
CA LEU A 81 -16.11 -23.84 9.14
C LEU A 81 -16.48 -22.45 8.64
N ALA A 82 -16.14 -22.10 7.41
CA ALA A 82 -16.61 -20.87 6.78
C ALA A 82 -16.98 -21.09 5.31
N ALA A 83 -18.14 -20.56 4.92
CA ALA A 83 -18.70 -20.75 3.59
C ALA A 83 -19.38 -19.46 3.11
N PRO A 84 -18.66 -18.55 2.43
CA PRO A 84 -19.24 -17.31 1.95
C PRO A 84 -20.38 -17.57 0.99
N ARG A 85 -21.41 -16.73 0.99
CA ARG A 85 -22.58 -16.92 0.11
C ARG A 85 -22.28 -16.55 -1.35
N ASP A 86 -21.45 -15.54 -1.56
CA ASP A 86 -21.15 -14.97 -2.87
C ASP A 86 -20.33 -15.95 -3.75
N PRO A 87 -20.76 -16.22 -5.00
CA PRO A 87 -20.04 -17.14 -5.90
C PRO A 87 -18.61 -16.71 -6.26
N VAL A 88 -18.34 -15.41 -6.36
CA VAL A 88 -17.01 -14.85 -6.64
C VAL A 88 -16.09 -15.09 -5.44
N GLU A 89 -16.59 -14.88 -4.23
CA GLU A 89 -15.86 -15.17 -3.00
C GLU A 89 -15.55 -16.68 -2.87
N LYS A 90 -16.52 -17.55 -3.17
CA LYS A 90 -16.29 -19.02 -3.24
C LYS A 90 -15.23 -19.39 -4.27
N GLN A 91 -15.23 -18.75 -5.44
CA GLN A 91 -14.21 -19.00 -6.47
C GLN A 91 -12.82 -18.59 -5.97
N GLN A 92 -12.73 -17.47 -5.25
CA GLN A 92 -11.47 -17.01 -4.68
C GLN A 92 -10.95 -17.97 -3.61
N MET A 93 -11.81 -18.44 -2.70
CA MET A 93 -11.46 -19.50 -1.75
C MET A 93 -10.97 -20.76 -2.46
N GLY A 94 -11.65 -21.18 -3.53
CA GLY A 94 -11.24 -22.33 -4.34
C GLY A 94 -9.83 -22.20 -4.95
N ARG A 95 -9.37 -20.99 -5.25
CA ARG A 95 -8.01 -20.75 -5.79
C ARG A 95 -6.92 -20.92 -4.74
N PHE A 96 -7.19 -20.54 -3.49
CA PHE A 96 -6.21 -20.60 -2.41
C PHE A 96 -6.27 -21.91 -1.63
N LEU A 97 -7.47 -22.37 -1.31
CA LEU A 97 -7.70 -23.53 -0.45
C LEU A 97 -7.94 -24.84 -1.23
N GLY A 98 -8.16 -24.75 -2.55
CA GLY A 98 -8.59 -25.88 -3.37
C GLY A 98 -10.06 -26.28 -3.17
N ALA A 99 -10.80 -25.57 -2.31
CA ALA A 99 -12.22 -25.79 -2.02
C ALA A 99 -12.96 -24.45 -1.87
N PRO A 100 -14.27 -24.39 -2.19
CA PRO A 100 -15.08 -23.16 -2.06
C PRO A 100 -15.51 -22.86 -0.62
N VAL A 101 -14.94 -23.56 0.36
CA VAL A 101 -15.22 -23.47 1.79
C VAL A 101 -13.92 -23.65 2.57
N LEU A 102 -13.86 -23.08 3.77
CA LEU A 102 -12.86 -23.37 4.76
C LEU A 102 -13.45 -24.40 5.72
N ASP A 103 -12.81 -25.55 5.87
CA ASP A 103 -13.25 -26.64 6.74
C ASP A 103 -12.00 -27.35 7.27
N GLN A 104 -11.51 -26.95 8.45
CA GLN A 104 -10.30 -27.52 9.02
C GLN A 104 -10.21 -27.37 10.54
N GLU A 105 -9.41 -28.24 11.16
CA GLU A 105 -9.01 -28.14 12.55
C GLU A 105 -8.00 -27.01 12.77
N PHE A 106 -8.00 -26.44 13.97
CA PHE A 106 -6.96 -25.53 14.47
C PHE A 106 -6.55 -25.92 15.90
N ILE A 107 -5.29 -25.69 16.24
CA ILE A 107 -4.73 -26.13 17.52
C ILE A 107 -4.51 -25.01 18.54
N ASN A 108 -4.33 -23.79 18.06
CA ASN A 108 -4.15 -22.60 18.87
C ASN A 108 -5.01 -21.47 18.30
N GLY A 109 -5.55 -20.62 19.17
CA GLY A 109 -6.31 -19.44 18.80
C GLY A 109 -5.98 -18.24 19.66
N TYR A 110 -5.67 -17.12 19.02
CA TYR A 110 -5.51 -15.81 19.66
C TYR A 110 -6.70 -14.93 19.28
N LEU A 111 -7.46 -14.49 20.28
CA LEU A 111 -8.69 -13.72 20.08
C LEU A 111 -8.55 -12.30 20.63
N ARG A 112 -8.99 -11.30 19.85
CA ARG A 112 -9.16 -9.91 20.29
C ARG A 112 -10.53 -9.42 19.87
N PHE A 113 -11.19 -8.69 20.75
CA PHE A 113 -12.56 -8.26 20.49
C PHE A 113 -12.96 -7.04 21.32
N THR A 114 -13.92 -6.30 20.79
CA THR A 114 -14.64 -5.20 21.48
C THR A 114 -16.15 -5.43 21.54
N ASP A 115 -16.64 -6.54 20.95
CA ASP A 115 -18.02 -6.99 21.03
C ASP A 115 -18.31 -7.79 22.33
N ASP A 116 -19.50 -8.42 22.42
CA ASP A 116 -19.89 -9.26 23.57
C ASP A 116 -19.28 -10.69 23.53
N THR A 117 -18.16 -10.92 22.84
CA THR A 117 -17.53 -12.26 22.75
C THR A 117 -17.27 -12.87 24.13
N ALA A 118 -16.71 -12.10 25.07
CA ALA A 118 -16.44 -12.61 26.42
C ALA A 118 -17.74 -13.00 27.14
N GLY A 119 -18.79 -12.18 27.05
CA GLY A 119 -20.08 -12.49 27.63
C GLY A 119 -20.74 -13.72 26.99
N GLU A 120 -20.66 -13.84 25.67
CA GLU A 120 -21.13 -15.01 24.91
C GLU A 120 -20.46 -16.30 25.38
N LEU A 121 -19.12 -16.31 25.48
CA LEU A 121 -18.35 -17.45 25.96
C LEU A 121 -18.69 -17.79 27.42
N LEU A 122 -18.73 -16.80 28.31
CA LEU A 122 -19.06 -17.02 29.72
C LEU A 122 -20.46 -17.63 29.91
N ARG A 123 -21.45 -17.19 29.12
CA ARG A 123 -22.80 -17.79 29.12
C ARG A 123 -22.77 -19.26 28.68
N GLN A 124 -22.00 -19.58 27.64
CA GLN A 124 -21.83 -20.97 27.18
C GLN A 124 -21.09 -21.83 28.21
N PHE A 125 -20.04 -21.30 28.83
CA PHE A 125 -19.30 -21.97 29.91
C PHE A 125 -20.20 -22.28 31.11
N SER A 126 -21.04 -21.32 31.50
CA SER A 126 -22.03 -21.51 32.56
C SER A 126 -23.06 -22.57 32.19
N ALA A 127 -23.62 -22.55 30.98
CA ALA A 127 -24.57 -23.56 30.50
C ALA A 127 -23.95 -24.97 30.44
N ALA A 128 -22.65 -25.04 30.13
CA ALA A 128 -21.87 -26.27 30.12
C ALA A 128 -21.34 -26.70 31.50
N ASN A 129 -21.66 -25.96 32.57
CA ASN A 129 -21.19 -26.19 33.94
C ASN A 129 -19.66 -26.22 34.08
N LEU A 130 -18.95 -25.40 33.32
CA LEU A 130 -17.50 -25.29 33.42
C LEU A 130 -17.09 -24.51 34.66
N ALA A 131 -16.20 -25.09 35.45
CA ALA A 131 -15.59 -24.41 36.61
C ALA A 131 -14.35 -23.62 36.18
N VAL A 132 -14.23 -22.41 36.71
CA VAL A 132 -13.01 -21.60 36.61
C VAL A 132 -11.87 -22.29 37.34
N GLN A 133 -10.68 -22.27 36.74
CA GLN A 133 -9.48 -22.88 37.28
C GLN A 133 -8.31 -21.89 37.25
N THR A 134 -7.32 -22.16 38.09
CA THR A 134 -6.03 -21.49 38.05
C THR A 134 -5.00 -22.41 37.39
N ASP A 135 -4.35 -21.93 36.32
CA ASP A 135 -3.31 -22.68 35.61
C ASP A 135 -2.21 -21.73 35.12
N ALA A 136 -1.11 -21.65 35.88
CA ALA A 136 0.02 -20.78 35.56
C ALA A 136 0.80 -21.25 34.31
N SER A 137 0.63 -22.51 33.87
CA SER A 137 1.35 -23.03 32.70
C SER A 137 0.90 -22.36 31.40
N VAL A 138 -0.35 -21.88 31.34
CA VAL A 138 -0.89 -21.15 30.19
C VAL A 138 -0.15 -19.82 29.99
N GLY A 139 0.21 -19.15 31.09
CA GLY A 139 1.09 -17.96 31.11
C GLY A 139 2.36 -18.19 30.30
N ALA A 140 3.13 -19.19 30.74
CA ALA A 140 4.40 -19.56 30.12
C ALA A 140 4.28 -19.97 28.64
N GLN A 141 3.15 -20.58 28.24
CA GLN A 141 2.91 -20.98 26.85
C GLN A 141 2.72 -19.76 25.93
N TRP A 142 2.01 -18.72 26.39
CA TRP A 142 1.54 -17.64 25.54
C TRP A 142 2.31 -16.33 25.67
N ASP A 143 3.01 -16.06 26.77
CA ASP A 143 3.67 -14.76 27.04
C ASP A 143 4.58 -14.28 25.88
N ALA A 144 5.37 -15.19 25.30
CA ALA A 144 6.25 -14.86 24.17
C ALA A 144 5.46 -14.51 22.90
N ALA A 145 4.39 -15.26 22.59
CA ALA A 145 3.53 -15.02 21.44
C ALA A 145 2.74 -13.72 21.60
N LEU A 146 2.18 -13.47 22.80
CA LEU A 146 1.40 -12.26 23.09
C LEU A 146 2.23 -10.98 22.96
N THR A 147 3.52 -11.03 23.27
CA THR A 147 4.42 -9.87 23.05
C THR A 147 4.49 -9.47 21.57
N GLN A 148 4.36 -10.43 20.65
CA GLN A 148 4.37 -10.18 19.21
C GLN A 148 2.96 -9.90 18.65
N LEU A 149 1.93 -10.57 19.16
CA LEU A 149 0.57 -10.49 18.63
C LEU A 149 -0.23 -9.30 19.16
N ASN A 150 -0.07 -8.95 20.45
CA ASN A 150 -0.89 -7.91 21.09
C ASN A 150 -0.81 -6.52 20.43
N PRO A 151 0.36 -6.06 19.95
CA PRO A 151 0.45 -4.74 19.33
C PRO A 151 -0.45 -4.56 18.09
N ASN A 152 -0.73 -5.62 17.32
CA ASN A 152 -1.48 -5.55 16.05
C ASN A 152 -2.92 -5.05 16.19
N TYR A 153 -3.58 -5.31 17.33
CA TYR A 153 -4.98 -4.92 17.57
C TYR A 153 -5.14 -3.90 18.71
N THR A 154 -4.03 -3.41 19.26
CA THR A 154 -4.06 -2.45 20.37
C THR A 154 -4.73 -1.14 19.96
N LEU A 155 -4.36 -0.57 18.81
CA LEU A 155 -4.97 0.68 18.31
C LEU A 155 -6.46 0.50 17.99
N ARG A 156 -6.85 -0.62 17.37
CA ARG A 156 -8.25 -0.88 17.06
C ARG A 156 -9.15 -0.91 18.31
N ILE A 157 -8.64 -1.47 19.41
CA ILE A 157 -9.33 -1.49 20.71
C ILE A 157 -9.31 -0.11 21.37
N LEU A 158 -8.20 0.62 21.27
CA LEU A 158 -8.11 2.00 21.74
C LEU A 158 -9.15 2.89 21.06
N PHE A 159 -9.24 2.85 19.74
CA PHE A 159 -10.16 3.69 18.97
C PHE A 159 -11.61 3.38 19.26
N ASP A 160 -11.96 2.11 19.51
CA ASP A 160 -13.29 1.75 19.97
C ASP A 160 -13.63 2.39 21.32
N ARG A 161 -12.69 2.38 22.28
CA ARG A 161 -12.87 3.00 23.60
C ARG A 161 -12.94 4.52 23.55
N LEU A 162 -12.23 5.15 22.60
CA LEU A 162 -12.26 6.59 22.40
C LEU A 162 -13.50 7.05 21.63
N SER A 163 -14.11 6.18 20.83
CA SER A 163 -15.27 6.53 20.00
C SER A 163 -16.52 6.69 20.86
N PRO A 164 -17.34 7.75 20.65
CA PRO A 164 -18.66 7.84 21.26
C PRO A 164 -19.68 6.90 20.59
N SER A 165 -19.36 6.33 19.42
CA SER A 165 -20.18 5.34 18.71
C SER A 165 -19.36 4.09 18.39
N PRO A 166 -18.90 3.34 19.42
CA PRO A 166 -18.03 2.18 19.23
C PRO A 166 -18.65 1.19 18.26
N LYS A 167 -17.81 0.63 17.40
CA LYS A 167 -18.19 -0.33 16.37
C LYS A 167 -17.56 -1.67 16.73
N PRO A 168 -18.36 -2.72 16.94
CA PRO A 168 -17.82 -3.99 17.42
C PRO A 168 -16.78 -4.56 16.44
N CYS A 169 -15.71 -5.12 17.01
CA CYS A 169 -14.69 -5.86 16.28
C CYS A 169 -14.47 -7.22 16.94
N PHE A 170 -14.22 -8.22 16.10
CA PHE A 170 -13.73 -9.53 16.47
C PHE A 170 -12.59 -9.92 15.54
N TYR A 171 -11.50 -10.37 16.12
CA TYR A 171 -10.35 -10.95 15.45
C TYR A 171 -9.98 -12.29 16.07
N ALA A 172 -9.72 -13.27 15.22
CA ALA A 172 -9.09 -14.53 15.60
C ALA A 172 -7.91 -14.82 14.67
N GLY A 173 -6.71 -14.92 15.24
CA GLY A 173 -5.57 -15.56 14.60
C GLY A 173 -5.53 -17.03 14.99
N LEU A 174 -5.70 -17.93 14.03
CA LEU A 174 -5.84 -19.37 14.26
C LEU A 174 -4.68 -20.13 13.63
N GLU A 175 -4.09 -21.06 14.38
CA GLU A 175 -3.10 -22.00 13.84
C GLU A 175 -3.79 -23.21 13.22
N GLY A 176 -4.11 -23.12 11.92
CA GLY A 176 -4.77 -24.18 11.16
C GLY A 176 -3.88 -25.39 10.92
N ALA A 177 -4.43 -26.59 11.08
CA ALA A 177 -3.70 -27.85 10.92
C ALA A 177 -3.24 -28.11 9.47
N ALA A 178 -4.01 -27.65 8.46
CA ALA A 178 -3.68 -27.87 7.05
C ALA A 178 -3.08 -26.64 6.38
N SER A 179 -3.62 -25.44 6.62
CA SER A 179 -3.14 -24.20 6.00
C SER A 179 -1.96 -23.55 6.73
N GLY A 180 -1.70 -23.90 7.99
CA GLY A 180 -0.91 -23.05 8.89
C GLY A 180 -1.72 -21.84 9.39
N PRO A 181 -1.06 -20.79 9.94
CA PRO A 181 -1.74 -19.65 10.55
C PRO A 181 -2.60 -18.85 9.55
N PHE A 182 -3.83 -18.54 9.94
CA PHE A 182 -4.76 -17.70 9.17
C PHE A 182 -5.63 -16.85 10.10
N ASP A 183 -6.27 -15.84 9.54
CA ASP A 183 -7.08 -14.87 10.26
C ASP A 183 -8.57 -15.03 9.94
N VAL A 184 -9.40 -14.83 10.98
CA VAL A 184 -10.84 -14.59 10.87
C VAL A 184 -11.14 -13.23 11.46
N VAL A 185 -11.67 -12.31 10.64
CA VAL A 185 -11.96 -10.93 11.04
C VAL A 185 -13.44 -10.66 10.81
N LEU A 186 -14.08 -10.06 11.82
CA LEU A 186 -15.38 -9.41 11.71
C LEU A 186 -15.27 -8.02 12.35
N ASP A 187 -15.09 -6.99 11.55
CA ASP A 187 -14.90 -5.62 12.04
C ASP A 187 -15.92 -4.66 11.43
N ALA A 188 -16.79 -4.12 12.27
CA ALA A 188 -17.85 -3.21 11.85
C ALA A 188 -17.34 -1.83 11.38
N GLN A 189 -16.05 -1.49 11.55
CA GLN A 189 -15.46 -0.27 10.96
C GLN A 189 -15.06 -0.44 9.49
N ARG A 190 -14.90 -1.68 9.01
CA ARG A 190 -14.53 -1.94 7.62
C ARG A 190 -15.76 -1.86 6.71
N ASP A 191 -15.57 -1.40 5.48
CA ASP A 191 -16.61 -1.49 4.44
C ASP A 191 -17.02 -2.94 4.21
N GLU A 192 -16.02 -3.83 4.12
CA GLU A 192 -16.16 -5.28 4.10
C GLU A 192 -15.82 -5.84 5.47
N GLN A 193 -16.88 -6.03 6.27
CA GLN A 193 -16.74 -6.35 7.68
C GLN A 193 -16.11 -7.72 7.89
N PHE A 194 -16.41 -8.70 7.03
CA PHE A 194 -15.92 -10.05 7.18
C PHE A 194 -14.73 -10.32 6.25
N LEU A 195 -13.64 -10.84 6.81
CA LEU A 195 -12.44 -11.23 6.07
C LEU A 195 -11.89 -12.57 6.58
N LEU A 196 -11.47 -13.40 5.63
CA LEU A 196 -10.60 -14.56 5.85
C LEU A 196 -9.35 -14.38 5.02
N GLY A 197 -8.18 -14.60 5.63
CA GLY A 197 -6.93 -14.49 4.91
C GLY A 197 -5.75 -15.06 5.66
N GLN A 198 -4.60 -15.07 5.01
CA GLN A 198 -3.39 -15.67 5.54
C GLN A 198 -2.15 -14.86 5.18
N VAL A 199 -1.24 -14.70 6.14
CA VAL A 199 0.12 -14.25 5.85
C VAL A 199 0.89 -15.37 5.18
N HIS A 200 1.35 -15.15 3.95
CA HIS A 200 2.11 -16.13 3.17
C HIS A 200 3.49 -15.58 2.80
N LYS A 201 4.55 -16.36 2.97
CA LYS A 201 5.93 -15.94 2.63
C LYS A 201 6.43 -16.69 1.41
N ALA A 202 6.72 -15.97 0.32
CA ALA A 202 7.22 -16.54 -0.92
C ALA A 202 8.32 -15.68 -1.54
N GLY A 203 9.40 -16.30 -2.00
CA GLY A 203 10.50 -15.59 -2.68
C GLY A 203 11.18 -14.50 -1.84
N GLY A 204 11.24 -14.67 -0.51
CA GLY A 204 11.77 -13.66 0.41
C GLY A 204 10.84 -12.48 0.69
N LYS A 205 9.63 -12.48 0.11
CA LYS A 205 8.59 -11.48 0.34
C LYS A 205 7.48 -12.05 1.24
N THR A 206 6.80 -11.17 1.96
CA THR A 206 5.62 -11.49 2.75
C THR A 206 4.41 -10.92 2.03
N PHE A 207 3.40 -11.76 1.82
CA PHE A 207 2.12 -11.43 1.19
C PHE A 207 0.99 -11.66 2.20
N TYR A 208 -0.15 -11.05 1.93
CA TYR A 208 -1.39 -11.35 2.62
C TYR A 208 -2.41 -11.89 1.61
N ASP A 209 -2.65 -13.19 1.65
CA ASP A 209 -3.58 -13.87 0.77
C ASP A 209 -5.00 -13.70 1.33
N VAL A 210 -5.78 -12.80 0.70
CA VAL A 210 -7.21 -12.62 1.02
C VAL A 210 -8.00 -13.74 0.36
N TRP A 211 -8.48 -14.69 1.16
CA TRP A 211 -9.31 -15.82 0.69
C TRP A 211 -10.73 -15.39 0.40
N THR A 212 -11.29 -14.53 1.25
CA THR A 212 -12.55 -13.80 1.02
C THR A 212 -12.58 -12.53 1.85
N SER A 213 -13.21 -11.48 1.32
CA SER A 213 -13.48 -10.23 2.03
C SER A 213 -14.79 -9.64 1.49
N HIS A 214 -15.82 -9.53 2.31
CA HIS A 214 -17.14 -9.10 1.84
C HIS A 214 -18.00 -8.49 2.96
N ARG A 215 -19.10 -7.86 2.54
CA ARG A 215 -20.08 -7.27 3.44
C ARG A 215 -20.97 -8.33 4.03
N VAL A 216 -21.18 -8.26 5.35
CA VAL A 216 -22.19 -9.12 6.00
C VAL A 216 -23.59 -8.63 5.57
N PRO A 217 -24.55 -9.53 5.26
CA PRO A 217 -25.90 -9.13 4.88
C PRO A 217 -26.53 -8.12 5.83
N ASP A 218 -27.29 -7.18 5.29
CA ASP A 218 -28.01 -6.12 6.02
C ASP A 218 -27.11 -5.13 6.80
N SER A 219 -25.78 -5.17 6.60
CA SER A 219 -24.88 -4.18 7.21
C SER A 219 -25.06 -2.80 6.54
N PRO A 220 -25.17 -1.72 7.32
CA PRO A 220 -25.27 -0.37 6.76
C PRO A 220 -24.00 0.00 5.98
N VAL A 221 -24.15 0.85 4.95
CA VAL A 221 -22.99 1.56 4.39
C VAL A 221 -22.63 2.64 5.39
N LEU A 222 -21.40 2.63 5.91
CA LEU A 222 -20.93 3.70 6.77
C LEU A 222 -20.48 4.87 5.87
N PRO A 223 -21.03 6.08 6.07
CA PRO A 223 -20.47 7.25 5.39
C PRO A 223 -19.07 7.55 5.94
N ALA A 224 -18.22 8.17 5.11
CA ALA A 224 -16.94 8.71 5.57
C ALA A 224 -17.19 9.67 6.75
N ALA A 225 -16.44 9.50 7.85
CA ALA A 225 -16.63 10.31 9.05
C ALA A 225 -16.07 11.74 8.87
N PHE A 226 -15.03 11.87 8.05
CA PHE A 226 -14.34 13.12 7.78
C PHE A 226 -14.08 13.24 6.28
N ARG A 227 -13.98 14.49 5.82
CA ARG A 227 -13.57 14.82 4.46
C ARG A 227 -12.50 15.90 4.50
N ALA A 228 -11.42 15.71 3.74
CA ALA A 228 -10.47 16.78 3.47
C ALA A 228 -11.06 17.74 2.41
N LEU A 229 -10.99 19.04 2.69
CA LEU A 229 -11.50 20.09 1.80
C LEU A 229 -10.34 20.80 1.09
N HIS A 230 -9.27 21.04 1.84
CA HIS A 230 -8.13 21.82 1.37
C HIS A 230 -6.84 21.43 2.09
N TYR A 231 -5.75 21.37 1.33
CA TYR A 231 -4.39 21.20 1.81
C TYR A 231 -3.57 22.44 1.49
N SER A 232 -2.92 23.00 2.50
CA SER A 232 -1.84 23.98 2.36
C SER A 232 -0.53 23.31 2.78
N ILE A 233 0.42 23.15 1.87
CA ILE A 233 1.66 22.42 2.14
C ILE A 233 2.85 23.32 1.84
N GLU A 234 3.71 23.51 2.83
CA GLU A 234 4.97 24.22 2.69
C GLU A 234 6.09 23.23 2.98
N ALA A 235 6.93 22.93 1.99
CA ALA A 235 8.03 21.98 2.16
C ALA A 235 9.37 22.50 1.62
N SER A 236 10.42 22.23 2.37
CA SER A 236 11.81 22.53 2.02
C SER A 236 12.59 21.24 1.78
N ILE A 237 13.17 21.13 0.59
CA ILE A 237 14.07 20.05 0.20
C ILE A 237 15.50 20.56 0.34
N SER A 238 16.27 19.90 1.20
CA SER A 238 17.66 20.22 1.47
C SER A 238 18.60 19.62 0.41
N PRO A 239 19.85 20.11 0.27
CA PRO A 239 20.81 19.58 -0.72
C PRO A 239 21.20 18.10 -0.54
N ASN A 240 20.96 17.54 0.65
CA ASN A 240 21.10 16.10 0.98
C ASN A 240 19.82 15.29 0.68
N ASN A 241 18.85 15.88 -0.01
CA ASN A 241 17.54 15.34 -0.36
C ASN A 241 16.56 15.11 0.81
N SER A 242 16.88 15.55 2.03
CA SER A 242 15.91 15.49 3.13
C SER A 242 14.80 16.53 2.92
N LEU A 243 13.58 16.15 3.29
CA LEU A 243 12.38 16.99 3.25
C LEU A 243 12.00 17.38 4.67
N ASP A 244 11.67 18.66 4.85
CA ASP A 244 11.10 19.25 6.07
C ASP A 244 9.83 19.99 5.63
N ALA A 245 8.71 19.76 6.31
CA ALA A 245 7.42 20.22 5.83
C ALA A 245 6.42 20.59 6.93
N ASN A 246 5.63 21.60 6.62
CA ASN A 246 4.41 21.97 7.33
C ASN A 246 3.22 21.69 6.41
N ALA A 247 2.25 20.92 6.88
CA ALA A 247 0.98 20.72 6.18
C ALA A 247 -0.18 21.20 7.06
N SER A 248 -1.08 21.98 6.49
CA SER A 248 -2.35 22.34 7.09
C SER A 248 -3.49 21.72 6.30
N VAL A 249 -4.34 20.96 6.97
CA VAL A 249 -5.45 20.23 6.35
C VAL A 249 -6.76 20.78 6.91
N ARG A 250 -7.54 21.47 6.07
CA ARG A 250 -8.89 21.89 6.41
C ARG A 250 -9.85 20.75 6.16
N LEU A 251 -10.59 20.38 7.18
CA LEU A 251 -11.40 19.18 7.27
C LEU A 251 -12.85 19.55 7.56
N ARG A 252 -13.77 18.64 7.23
CA ARG A 252 -15.15 18.67 7.71
C ARG A 252 -15.50 17.33 8.35
N ALA A 253 -16.07 17.38 9.55
CA ALA A 253 -16.69 16.21 10.17
C ALA A 253 -18.04 15.95 9.49
N GLU A 254 -18.18 14.89 8.71
CA GLU A 254 -19.43 14.65 7.96
C GLU A 254 -20.53 14.07 8.87
N THR A 255 -20.17 13.22 9.83
CA THR A 255 -21.14 12.55 10.71
C THR A 255 -21.25 13.16 12.11
N GLY A 256 -20.15 13.73 12.60
CA GLY A 256 -20.04 14.17 14.01
C GLY A 256 -20.08 13.03 15.02
N THR A 257 -19.70 11.81 14.62
CA THR A 257 -19.73 10.62 15.48
C THR A 257 -18.34 10.09 15.82
N GLU A 258 -17.28 10.58 15.17
CA GLU A 258 -15.92 10.09 15.37
C GLU A 258 -14.99 11.23 15.80
N ARG A 259 -13.91 10.87 16.48
CA ARG A 259 -12.86 11.80 16.93
C ARG A 259 -11.44 11.32 16.63
N VAL A 260 -11.30 10.23 15.89
CA VAL A 260 -10.02 9.69 15.44
C VAL A 260 -9.98 9.78 13.91
N LEU A 261 -8.92 10.36 13.38
CA LEU A 261 -8.70 10.52 11.94
C LEU A 261 -7.49 9.68 11.52
N ALA A 262 -7.66 8.85 10.50
CA ALA A 262 -6.60 8.01 9.95
C ALA A 262 -6.05 8.63 8.65
N PHE A 263 -4.81 9.09 8.69
CA PHE A 263 -4.07 9.60 7.55
C PHE A 263 -3.09 8.54 7.04
N GLN A 264 -2.74 8.62 5.76
CA GLN A 264 -1.58 7.94 5.20
C GLN A 264 -0.38 8.88 5.20
N LEU A 265 0.76 8.41 5.70
CA LEU A 265 2.02 9.15 5.67
C LEU A 265 3.19 8.19 5.68
N SER A 266 4.13 8.40 4.74
CA SER A 266 5.23 7.49 4.52
C SER A 266 6.05 7.25 5.79
N ARG A 267 6.41 6.00 6.05
CA ARG A 267 7.34 5.62 7.13
C ARG A 267 8.70 6.31 7.07
N ALA A 268 9.04 6.87 5.91
CA ALA A 268 10.29 7.61 5.71
C ALA A 268 10.20 9.08 6.18
N LEU A 269 9.02 9.50 6.62
CA LEU A 269 8.72 10.79 7.24
C LEU A 269 8.31 10.56 8.69
N THR A 270 8.84 11.36 9.61
CA THR A 270 8.51 11.32 11.04
C THR A 270 7.67 12.54 11.37
N ILE A 271 6.53 12.34 12.05
CA ILE A 271 5.75 13.44 12.61
C ILE A 271 6.45 13.95 13.86
N ASP A 272 6.72 15.26 13.90
CA ASP A 272 7.23 15.93 15.09
C ASP A 272 6.09 16.48 15.96
N SER A 273 5.05 17.02 15.32
CA SER A 273 3.88 17.55 16.03
C SER A 273 2.62 17.54 15.16
N VAL A 274 1.48 17.45 15.85
CA VAL A 274 0.15 17.68 15.28
C VAL A 274 -0.60 18.64 16.21
N THR A 275 -1.16 19.71 15.66
CA THR A 275 -1.94 20.69 16.42
C THR A 275 -3.29 21.00 15.79
N GLY A 276 -4.27 21.41 16.60
CA GLY A 276 -5.57 21.89 16.13
C GLY A 276 -5.62 23.39 15.81
N ASP A 277 -6.82 23.91 15.55
CA ASP A 277 -7.08 25.31 15.17
C ASP A 277 -6.60 26.35 16.19
N HIS A 278 -6.42 25.95 17.45
CA HIS A 278 -6.00 26.83 18.54
C HIS A 278 -4.55 26.56 18.97
N ASN A 279 -3.76 25.88 18.13
CA ASN A 279 -2.39 25.43 18.39
C ASN A 279 -2.27 24.50 19.61
N GLU A 280 -3.35 23.86 20.01
CA GLU A 280 -3.35 22.82 21.02
C GLU A 280 -2.71 21.54 20.46
N SER A 281 -1.84 20.91 21.25
CA SER A 281 -1.19 19.66 20.86
C SER A 281 -2.18 18.49 20.90
N LEU A 282 -2.16 17.68 19.85
CA LEU A 282 -3.03 16.53 19.68
C LEU A 282 -2.24 15.23 19.85
N SER A 283 -2.87 14.21 20.46
CA SER A 283 -2.26 12.87 20.52
C SER A 283 -2.33 12.23 19.14
N PHE A 284 -1.26 11.56 18.74
CA PHE A 284 -1.18 10.86 17.46
C PHE A 284 -0.42 9.55 17.59
N PHE A 285 -0.67 8.63 16.67
CA PHE A 285 -0.04 7.33 16.60
C PHE A 285 0.52 7.15 15.18
N GLN A 286 1.83 6.98 15.06
CA GLN A 286 2.49 6.72 13.78
C GLN A 286 3.13 5.31 13.72
N ASN A 287 2.53 4.43 12.92
CA ASN A 287 3.03 3.09 12.64
C ASN A 287 3.24 2.18 13.88
N GLU A 288 2.52 2.40 14.98
CA GLU A 288 2.57 1.58 16.18
C GLU A 288 2.20 0.12 15.91
N GLY A 289 2.70 -0.77 16.75
CA GLY A 289 2.38 -2.20 16.68
C GLY A 289 2.92 -2.97 15.48
N MET A 290 3.62 -2.34 14.54
CA MET A 290 4.33 -3.01 13.46
C MET A 290 5.83 -3.16 13.76
N SER A 291 6.39 -4.35 13.52
CA SER A 291 7.85 -4.54 13.53
C SER A 291 8.53 -3.80 12.37
N LEU A 292 9.85 -3.55 12.47
CA LEU A 292 10.63 -2.95 11.38
C LEU A 292 10.57 -3.78 10.08
N GLN A 293 10.45 -5.10 10.19
CA GLN A 293 10.33 -5.99 9.03
C GLN A 293 8.93 -5.90 8.40
N GLU A 294 7.87 -5.85 9.20
CA GLU A 294 6.50 -5.63 8.71
C GLU A 294 6.34 -4.24 8.12
N ARG A 295 6.98 -3.24 8.72
CA ARG A 295 7.10 -1.90 8.15
C ARG A 295 7.72 -1.99 6.74
N SER A 296 8.86 -2.66 6.58
CA SER A 296 9.49 -2.79 5.26
C SER A 296 8.71 -3.66 4.24
N ALA A 297 7.80 -4.52 4.69
CA ALA A 297 7.12 -5.52 3.86
C ALA A 297 5.64 -5.23 3.58
N ARG A 298 4.96 -4.51 4.49
CA ARG A 298 3.56 -4.08 4.38
C ARG A 298 3.58 -2.57 4.19
N GLY A 299 3.25 -2.08 2.99
CA GLY A 299 3.18 -0.65 2.65
C GLY A 299 2.09 0.15 3.40
N ASN A 300 1.67 -0.28 4.59
CA ASN A 300 0.70 0.43 5.41
C ASN A 300 1.41 1.55 6.16
N ASP A 301 1.54 2.67 5.46
CA ASP A 301 2.03 3.95 5.95
C ASP A 301 0.84 4.68 6.59
N TYR A 302 0.72 4.66 7.93
CA TYR A 302 -0.44 5.28 8.60
C TYR A 302 -0.05 6.20 9.76
N LEU A 303 -0.94 7.17 10.00
CA LEU A 303 -0.88 8.19 11.05
C LEU A 303 -2.30 8.43 11.58
N ASP A 304 -2.57 8.03 12.81
CA ASP A 304 -3.86 8.29 13.46
C ASP A 304 -3.77 9.52 14.36
N VAL A 305 -4.69 10.47 14.24
CA VAL A 305 -4.79 11.68 15.06
C VAL A 305 -6.04 11.63 15.92
N VAL A 306 -5.90 11.88 17.22
CA VAL A 306 -7.00 11.87 18.19
C VAL A 306 -7.38 13.30 18.58
N LEU A 307 -8.56 13.74 18.16
CA LEU A 307 -9.14 15.01 18.60
C LEU A 307 -9.51 14.94 20.09
N PRO A 308 -9.48 16.05 20.84
CA PRO A 308 -9.80 16.07 22.27
C PRO A 308 -11.29 15.80 22.53
N GLN A 309 -12.16 16.13 21.58
CA GLN A 309 -13.61 15.90 21.63
C GLN A 309 -14.12 15.57 20.22
N THR A 310 -15.30 14.96 20.17
CA THR A 310 -16.00 14.70 18.90
C THR A 310 -16.51 16.01 18.32
N PRO A 311 -16.06 16.43 17.12
CA PRO A 311 -16.58 17.62 16.46
C PRO A 311 -18.04 17.43 16.10
N ALA A 312 -18.79 18.54 16.04
CA ALA A 312 -20.18 18.50 15.62
C ALA A 312 -20.30 18.10 14.14
N GLY A 313 -21.42 17.48 13.77
CA GLY A 313 -21.71 17.17 12.36
C GLY A 313 -21.67 18.43 11.49
N HIS A 314 -20.99 18.32 10.35
CA HIS A 314 -20.66 19.36 9.39
C HIS A 314 -19.77 20.51 9.90
N GLN A 315 -19.18 20.38 11.09
CA GLN A 315 -18.19 21.33 11.57
C GLN A 315 -16.91 21.25 10.72
N GLU A 316 -16.43 22.41 10.28
CA GLU A 316 -15.10 22.55 9.69
C GLU A 316 -14.06 22.89 10.75
N PHE A 317 -12.85 22.35 10.60
CA PHE A 317 -11.70 22.59 11.48
C PHE A 317 -10.40 22.34 10.71
N THR A 318 -9.27 22.80 11.25
CA THR A 318 -7.94 22.62 10.63
C THR A 318 -7.03 21.82 11.54
N LEU A 319 -6.26 20.91 10.93
CA LEU A 319 -5.14 20.25 11.58
C LEU A 319 -3.84 20.73 10.95
N HIS A 320 -2.85 21.01 11.78
CA HIS A 320 -1.50 21.41 11.37
C HIS A 320 -0.51 20.31 11.74
N PHE A 321 0.38 19.97 10.81
CA PHE A 321 1.37 18.91 10.93
C PHE A 321 2.76 19.49 10.66
N HIS A 322 3.72 19.17 11.52
CA HIS A 322 5.14 19.34 11.25
C HIS A 322 5.81 17.98 11.11
N TYR A 323 6.54 17.77 10.02
CA TYR A 323 7.17 16.48 9.75
C TYR A 323 8.39 16.60 8.84
N GLY A 324 9.30 15.64 8.97
CA GLY A 324 10.51 15.62 8.18
C GLY A 324 11.07 14.21 7.99
N GLY A 325 11.96 14.06 7.01
CA GLY A 325 12.59 12.79 6.70
C GLY A 325 13.15 12.75 5.29
N ASN A 326 13.20 11.57 4.68
CA ASN A 326 13.76 11.43 3.33
C ASN A 326 12.92 10.49 2.46
N VAL A 327 12.21 11.08 1.50
CA VAL A 327 11.41 10.38 0.50
C VAL A 327 12.04 10.42 -0.90
N ILE A 328 13.24 10.99 -1.02
CA ILE A 328 13.94 11.24 -2.27
C ILE A 328 15.24 10.42 -2.26
N GLU A 329 15.24 9.37 -3.06
CA GLU A 329 16.38 8.48 -3.23
C GLU A 329 17.28 8.93 -4.39
N ASP A 330 18.60 8.71 -4.25
CA ASP A 330 19.56 8.87 -5.34
C ASP A 330 19.75 7.51 -6.02
N ALA A 331 19.25 7.40 -7.25
CA ALA A 331 19.38 6.21 -8.09
C ALA A 331 20.78 6.09 -8.76
N GLY A 332 21.70 6.99 -8.40
CA GLY A 332 23.05 7.12 -8.93
C GLY A 332 23.12 8.07 -10.13
N ASN A 333 24.32 8.59 -10.38
CA ASN A 333 24.62 9.56 -11.45
C ASN A 333 23.79 10.85 -11.39
N GLY A 334 23.35 11.27 -10.20
CA GLY A 334 22.53 12.47 -10.03
C GLY A 334 21.07 12.31 -10.46
N VAL A 335 20.63 11.07 -10.73
CA VAL A 335 19.23 10.75 -10.99
C VAL A 335 18.50 10.56 -9.67
N LEU A 336 17.50 11.41 -9.41
CA LEU A 336 16.69 11.35 -8.20
C LEU A 336 15.38 10.60 -8.43
N PHE A 337 14.86 9.98 -7.37
CA PHE A 337 13.61 9.24 -7.36
C PHE A 337 12.78 9.59 -6.12
N VAL A 338 11.57 10.11 -6.32
CA VAL A 338 10.62 10.35 -5.22
C VAL A 338 9.81 9.08 -4.96
N GLY A 339 10.12 8.37 -3.88
CA GLY A 339 9.52 7.06 -3.58
C GLY A 339 8.14 7.15 -2.93
N ALA A 340 7.96 8.08 -1.98
CA ALA A 340 6.68 8.29 -1.30
C ALA A 340 5.79 9.21 -2.14
N ARG A 341 5.05 8.63 -3.07
CA ARG A 341 4.27 9.38 -4.08
C ARG A 341 2.98 9.96 -3.49
N GLU A 342 2.07 9.11 -3.00
CA GLU A 342 0.76 9.57 -2.47
C GLU A 342 0.84 9.90 -0.97
N SER A 343 1.96 9.56 -0.33
CA SER A 343 2.15 9.60 1.12
C SER A 343 3.32 10.49 1.58
N TRP A 344 3.81 11.43 0.75
CA TRP A 344 4.80 12.43 1.19
C TRP A 344 4.19 13.56 2.06
N TYR A 345 2.87 13.56 2.22
CA TYR A 345 2.11 14.44 3.09
C TYR A 345 1.01 13.63 3.79
N PRO A 346 0.44 14.12 4.91
CA PRO A 346 -0.65 13.45 5.60
C PRO A 346 -1.91 13.41 4.73
N HIS A 347 -2.13 12.32 4.00
CA HIS A 347 -3.26 12.15 3.09
C HIS A 347 -4.46 11.53 3.83
N LEU A 348 -5.65 12.13 3.74
CA LEU A 348 -6.86 11.60 4.38
C LEU A 348 -7.74 10.93 3.32
N GLY A 349 -8.26 9.75 3.64
CA GLY A 349 -9.22 9.03 2.79
C GLY A 349 -8.57 8.17 1.71
N ASP A 350 -9.40 7.66 0.80
CA ASP A 350 -8.97 6.88 -0.36
C ASP A 350 -8.30 7.78 -1.41
N SER A 351 -7.39 7.24 -2.22
CA SER A 351 -6.70 7.98 -3.29
C SER A 351 -7.61 8.43 -4.44
N ALA A 352 -8.92 8.12 -4.39
CA ALA A 352 -9.95 8.70 -5.25
C ALA A 352 -10.70 9.91 -4.62
N GLU A 353 -10.40 10.32 -3.39
CA GLU A 353 -11.07 11.46 -2.76
C GLU A 353 -10.49 12.81 -3.20
N PHE A 354 -11.36 13.72 -3.65
CA PHE A 354 -10.95 14.99 -4.22
C PHE A 354 -10.81 16.10 -3.18
N SER A 355 -9.66 16.78 -3.18
CA SER A 355 -9.35 17.96 -2.37
C SER A 355 -8.71 19.07 -3.20
N SER A 356 -8.73 20.30 -2.69
CA SER A 356 -7.97 21.41 -3.29
C SER A 356 -6.59 21.53 -2.64
N TYR A 357 -5.57 21.96 -3.38
CA TYR A 357 -4.20 22.07 -2.87
C TYR A 357 -3.58 23.43 -3.20
N ASP A 358 -2.81 23.93 -2.23
CA ASP A 358 -2.00 25.13 -2.29
C ASP A 358 -0.61 24.76 -1.77
N ILE A 359 0.41 24.76 -2.63
CA ILE A 359 1.69 24.07 -2.39
C ILE A 359 2.85 25.04 -2.63
N LEU A 360 3.62 25.30 -1.58
CA LEU A 360 4.87 26.05 -1.63
C LEU A 360 6.04 25.07 -1.45
N LEU A 361 6.92 24.99 -2.45
CA LEU A 361 8.12 24.15 -2.37
C LEU A 361 9.36 25.00 -2.49
N ARG A 362 10.36 24.67 -1.66
CA ARG A 362 11.70 25.23 -1.73
C ARG A 362 12.71 24.13 -2.00
N TRP A 363 13.55 24.25 -3.02
CA TRP A 363 14.46 23.18 -3.43
C TRP A 363 15.81 23.72 -3.94
N PRO A 364 16.87 22.90 -4.00
CA PRO A 364 18.20 23.35 -4.42
C PRO A 364 18.22 23.86 -5.86
N ARG A 365 18.87 25.01 -6.09
CA ARG A 365 18.89 25.72 -7.39
C ARG A 365 19.34 24.89 -8.59
N LYS A 366 20.20 23.89 -8.36
CA LYS A 366 20.68 22.99 -9.43
C LYS A 366 19.60 22.07 -10.01
N LEU A 367 18.50 21.86 -9.28
CA LEU A 367 17.43 20.96 -9.66
C LEU A 367 16.25 21.72 -10.26
N ARG A 368 15.53 21.06 -11.16
CA ARG A 368 14.21 21.48 -11.61
C ARG A 368 13.16 20.68 -10.88
N LEU A 369 12.12 21.35 -10.41
CA LEU A 369 10.99 20.74 -9.74
C LEU A 369 9.72 20.91 -10.58
N ILE A 370 8.94 19.83 -10.63
CA ILE A 370 7.67 19.73 -11.32
C ILE A 370 6.65 19.25 -10.30
N ALA A 371 5.48 19.86 -10.23
CA ALA A 371 4.42 19.46 -9.32
C ALA A 371 3.06 19.48 -10.01
N THR A 372 2.10 18.77 -9.42
CA THR A 372 0.69 18.80 -9.80
C THR A 372 0.09 20.19 -9.58
N GLY A 373 -0.83 20.60 -10.46
CA GLY A 373 -1.51 21.89 -10.40
C GLY A 373 -0.81 22.96 -11.22
N SER A 374 -1.37 24.17 -11.20
CA SER A 374 -0.87 25.30 -11.99
C SER A 374 0.20 26.05 -11.21
N LYS A 375 1.38 26.23 -11.80
CA LYS A 375 2.47 27.03 -11.23
C LYS A 375 2.11 28.51 -11.30
N LEU A 376 1.99 29.15 -10.13
CA LEU A 376 1.63 30.56 -10.01
C LEU A 376 2.86 31.45 -10.06
N GLU A 377 3.91 31.08 -9.33
CA GLU A 377 5.18 31.80 -9.32
C GLU A 377 6.37 30.87 -9.08
N GLU A 378 7.54 31.33 -9.49
CA GLU A 378 8.83 30.73 -9.18
C GLU A 378 9.86 31.85 -9.08
N HIS A 379 10.68 31.83 -8.04
CA HIS A 379 11.77 32.79 -7.87
C HIS A 379 13.00 32.13 -7.24
N GLU A 380 14.14 32.80 -7.37
CA GLU A 380 15.39 32.37 -6.74
C GLU A 380 15.54 33.04 -5.36
N GLU A 381 15.92 32.26 -4.36
CA GLU A 381 16.25 32.71 -3.01
C GLU A 381 17.62 32.11 -2.61
N GLY A 382 18.69 32.83 -2.94
CA GLY A 382 20.07 32.37 -2.69
C GLY A 382 20.41 31.10 -3.49
N GLU A 383 20.73 30.01 -2.77
CA GLU A 383 21.07 28.70 -3.36
C GLU A 383 19.84 27.83 -3.64
N PHE A 384 18.63 28.39 -3.52
CA PHE A 384 17.38 27.67 -3.66
C PHE A 384 16.46 28.35 -4.66
N HIS A 385 15.57 27.56 -5.25
CA HIS A 385 14.34 28.04 -5.86
C HIS A 385 13.19 27.88 -4.87
N VAL A 386 12.23 28.80 -4.97
CA VAL A 386 10.94 28.71 -4.31
C VAL A 386 9.88 28.79 -5.38
N GLY A 387 8.91 27.88 -5.34
CA GLY A 387 7.82 27.80 -6.31
C GLY A 387 6.50 27.57 -5.61
N HIS A 388 5.45 28.15 -6.19
CA HIS A 388 4.08 28.09 -5.68
C HIS A 388 3.15 27.48 -6.72
N TRP A 389 2.43 26.42 -6.33
CA TRP A 389 1.44 25.74 -7.16
C TRP A 389 0.08 25.75 -6.50
N LYS A 390 -0.96 25.80 -7.32
CA LYS A 390 -2.33 25.71 -6.87
C LYS A 390 -3.18 24.88 -7.81
N THR A 391 -4.08 24.08 -7.27
CA THR A 391 -5.03 23.34 -8.09
C THR A 391 -6.19 24.22 -8.50
N GLU A 392 -6.49 24.28 -9.79
CA GLU A 392 -7.63 25.05 -10.33
C GLU A 392 -8.98 24.40 -9.99
N LYS A 393 -8.98 23.08 -9.90
CA LYS A 393 -10.10 22.24 -9.49
C LYS A 393 -9.63 21.30 -8.37
N PRO A 394 -10.54 20.74 -7.57
CA PRO A 394 -10.19 19.63 -6.71
C PRO A 394 -9.52 18.51 -7.52
N MET A 395 -8.54 17.86 -6.92
CA MET A 395 -7.77 16.74 -7.47
C MET A 395 -7.72 15.64 -6.42
N SER A 396 -7.53 14.39 -6.84
CA SER A 396 -7.47 13.26 -5.93
C SER A 396 -6.12 13.11 -5.22
N VAL A 397 -5.09 13.76 -5.75
CA VAL A 397 -3.73 13.64 -5.25
C VAL A 397 -2.89 14.84 -5.66
N ALA A 398 -1.96 15.24 -4.78
CA ALA A 398 -0.87 16.14 -5.10
C ALA A 398 0.49 15.45 -5.00
N GLY A 399 1.41 15.84 -5.87
CA GLY A 399 2.80 15.50 -5.67
C GLY A 399 3.74 16.14 -6.66
N PHE A 400 5.00 15.73 -6.59
CA PHE A 400 6.08 16.37 -7.30
C PHE A 400 7.14 15.38 -7.78
N ASN A 401 7.97 15.85 -8.72
CA ASN A 401 9.20 15.19 -9.11
C ASN A 401 10.30 16.24 -9.25
N LEU A 402 11.54 15.81 -9.11
CA LEU A 402 12.69 16.70 -9.22
C LEU A 402 13.93 16.00 -9.75
N GLY A 403 14.76 16.75 -10.44
CA GLY A 403 16.02 16.24 -10.97
C GLY A 403 16.77 17.28 -11.80
N GLU A 404 17.91 16.89 -12.32
CA GLU A 404 18.68 17.70 -13.27
C GLU A 404 18.13 17.54 -14.68
N TYR A 405 16.93 18.09 -14.90
CA TYR A 405 16.19 17.83 -16.13
C TYR A 405 16.61 18.69 -17.32
N ALA A 406 16.73 18.05 -18.48
CA ALA A 406 16.46 18.69 -19.76
C ALA A 406 14.94 18.75 -19.99
N SER A 407 14.46 19.72 -20.78
CA SER A 407 13.03 19.84 -21.08
C SER A 407 12.75 20.25 -22.53
N ALA A 408 11.58 19.87 -23.03
CA ALA A 408 11.02 20.38 -24.27
C ALA A 408 9.50 20.55 -24.13
N SER A 409 8.94 21.57 -24.78
CA SER A 409 7.52 21.87 -24.74
C SER A 409 6.89 21.67 -26.11
N VAL A 410 5.68 21.10 -26.13
CA VAL A 410 4.83 20.99 -27.32
C VAL A 410 3.53 21.72 -27.03
N ALA A 411 3.30 22.85 -27.70
CA ALA A 411 2.02 23.58 -27.63
C ALA A 411 1.04 23.03 -28.66
N SER A 412 -0.21 22.80 -28.26
CA SER A 412 -1.25 22.19 -29.10
C SER A 412 -2.62 22.75 -28.75
N GLY A 413 -3.13 23.68 -29.57
CA GLY A 413 -4.44 24.28 -29.34
C GLY A 413 -4.50 25.03 -28.00
N ALA A 414 -5.32 24.51 -27.08
CA ALA A 414 -5.58 25.12 -25.77
C ALA A 414 -4.71 24.55 -24.63
N HIS A 415 -3.85 23.56 -24.90
CA HIS A 415 -2.97 22.94 -23.92
C HIS A 415 -1.50 22.94 -24.36
N SER A 416 -0.61 22.78 -23.38
CA SER A 416 0.81 22.50 -23.57
C SER A 416 1.21 21.19 -22.93
N ILE A 417 2.28 20.59 -23.46
CA ILE A 417 2.90 19.39 -22.90
C ILE A 417 4.37 19.68 -22.67
N ASP A 418 4.78 19.67 -21.41
CA ASP A 418 6.15 19.86 -20.99
C ASP A 418 6.76 18.52 -20.65
N VAL A 419 7.70 18.07 -21.48
CA VAL A 419 8.40 16.80 -21.27
C VAL A 419 9.76 17.07 -20.66
N TYR A 420 10.08 16.31 -19.62
CA TYR A 420 11.32 16.38 -18.87
C TYR A 420 12.05 15.04 -18.95
N ALA A 421 13.37 15.09 -18.88
CA ALA A 421 14.20 13.89 -18.86
C ALA A 421 15.48 14.17 -18.08
N ASN A 422 15.97 13.16 -17.36
CA ASN A 422 17.30 13.22 -16.76
C ASN A 422 18.36 13.36 -17.86
N ARG A 423 19.39 14.15 -17.61
CA ARG A 423 20.54 14.26 -18.52
C ARG A 423 21.36 12.97 -18.59
N GLU A 424 21.44 12.29 -17.45
CA GLU A 424 22.14 11.01 -17.26
C GLU A 424 21.15 9.87 -16.99
N LEU A 425 21.62 8.63 -17.15
CA LEU A 425 20.87 7.42 -16.80
C LEU A 425 21.15 7.01 -15.35
N GLU A 426 20.15 6.41 -14.69
CA GLU A 426 20.37 5.80 -13.38
C GLU A 426 21.46 4.73 -13.43
N GLU A 427 22.20 4.57 -12.33
CA GLU A 427 23.44 3.78 -12.31
C GLU A 427 23.22 2.33 -12.72
N ASP A 428 22.11 1.73 -12.29
CA ASP A 428 21.77 0.36 -12.66
C ASP A 428 21.54 0.21 -14.17
N LEU A 429 20.80 1.13 -14.78
CA LEU A 429 20.51 1.11 -16.21
C LEU A 429 21.76 1.36 -17.04
N ARG A 430 22.59 2.34 -16.64
CA ARG A 430 23.90 2.61 -17.27
C ARG A 430 24.79 1.37 -17.24
N ARG A 431 24.83 0.66 -16.11
CA ARG A 431 25.61 -0.58 -15.95
C ARG A 431 25.12 -1.67 -16.91
N ARG A 432 23.80 -1.86 -17.05
CA ARG A 432 23.21 -2.84 -17.97
C ARG A 432 23.56 -2.54 -19.42
N LEU A 433 23.43 -1.28 -19.84
CA LEU A 433 23.74 -0.84 -21.21
C LEU A 433 25.22 -0.94 -21.58
N SER A 434 26.09 -0.86 -20.57
CA SER A 434 27.54 -0.92 -20.72
C SER A 434 28.09 -2.34 -20.54
N ALA A 435 27.27 -3.31 -20.11
CA ALA A 435 27.69 -4.69 -19.95
C ALA A 435 27.97 -5.32 -21.34
N PRO A 436 29.04 -6.12 -21.49
CA PRO A 436 29.26 -6.88 -22.71
C PRO A 436 28.09 -7.83 -22.96
N ASP A 437 27.69 -8.02 -24.23
CA ASP A 437 26.65 -8.98 -24.59
C ASP A 437 26.97 -10.37 -23.99
N ALA A 438 26.09 -10.88 -23.13
CA ALA A 438 26.26 -12.20 -22.52
C ALA A 438 26.23 -13.33 -23.57
N ASP A 439 25.64 -13.07 -24.74
CA ASP A 439 25.63 -13.98 -25.90
C ASP A 439 26.95 -13.96 -26.70
N ALA A 440 27.87 -13.05 -26.39
CA ALA A 440 29.18 -12.94 -27.06
C ALA A 440 30.28 -13.78 -26.37
N LEU A 441 29.94 -14.93 -25.80
CA LEU A 441 30.95 -15.95 -25.47
C LEU A 441 31.47 -16.58 -26.77
N ALA A 442 32.46 -15.92 -27.38
CA ALA A 442 33.25 -16.50 -28.46
C ALA A 442 34.04 -17.69 -27.90
N PHE A 443 33.55 -18.91 -28.16
CA PHE A 443 34.37 -20.10 -27.97
C PHE A 443 35.57 -20.02 -28.94
N PRO A 444 36.82 -20.10 -28.47
CA PRO A 444 37.95 -20.18 -29.38
C PRO A 444 37.87 -21.53 -30.12
N SER A 445 37.43 -21.49 -31.37
CA SER A 445 37.58 -22.63 -32.28
C SER A 445 39.07 -22.75 -32.61
N ALA A 446 39.81 -23.47 -31.78
CA ALA A 446 41.18 -23.86 -32.06
C ALA A 446 41.19 -24.90 -33.20
N ARG A 447 41.14 -24.42 -34.46
CA ARG A 447 41.70 -25.17 -35.58
C ARG A 447 43.12 -24.66 -35.80
N PHE A 448 44.10 -25.49 -35.50
CA PHE A 448 45.50 -25.25 -35.86
C PHE A 448 45.60 -25.03 -37.38
N GLY A 449 46.01 -23.84 -37.81
CA GLY A 449 46.45 -23.58 -39.19
C GLY A 449 45.64 -22.56 -40.02
N SER A 450 44.64 -21.86 -39.48
CA SER A 450 43.99 -20.77 -40.21
C SER A 450 44.43 -19.40 -39.69
N THR A 451 44.73 -18.48 -40.60
CA THR A 451 44.95 -17.06 -40.30
C THR A 451 43.75 -16.52 -39.54
N SER A 452 43.98 -15.99 -38.34
CA SER A 452 42.96 -15.31 -37.56
C SER A 452 42.60 -14.00 -38.25
N THR A 453 41.49 -13.95 -38.98
CA THR A 453 40.77 -12.69 -39.15
C THR A 453 40.27 -12.32 -37.76
N GLY A 454 40.99 -11.43 -37.08
CA GLY A 454 40.55 -10.91 -35.79
C GLY A 454 39.14 -10.35 -35.94
N HIS A 455 38.17 -10.96 -35.27
CA HIS A 455 36.87 -10.32 -35.09
C HIS A 455 37.16 -9.07 -34.26
N SER A 456 37.11 -7.89 -34.89
CA SER A 456 37.09 -6.62 -34.15
C SER A 456 35.92 -6.68 -33.18
N VAL A 457 36.23 -6.78 -31.90
CA VAL A 457 35.27 -6.50 -30.83
C VAL A 457 34.97 -5.02 -30.95
N VAL A 458 33.92 -4.67 -31.70
CA VAL A 458 33.42 -3.30 -31.77
C VAL A 458 32.91 -2.99 -30.37
N PRO A 459 33.47 -1.97 -29.67
CA PRO A 459 32.95 -1.60 -28.36
C PRO A 459 31.47 -1.23 -28.51
N PRO A 460 30.61 -1.58 -27.52
CA PRO A 460 29.20 -1.24 -27.59
C PRO A 460 29.05 0.28 -27.77
N PRO A 461 28.06 0.74 -28.57
CA PRO A 461 27.84 2.16 -28.75
C PRO A 461 27.52 2.82 -27.40
N PRO A 462 27.92 4.09 -27.22
CA PRO A 462 27.68 4.79 -25.96
C PRO A 462 26.18 4.80 -25.61
N PRO A 463 25.83 4.82 -24.32
CA PRO A 463 24.43 4.86 -23.91
C PRO A 463 23.77 6.14 -24.45
N PRO A 464 22.54 6.06 -24.97
CA PRO A 464 21.80 7.24 -25.43
C PRO A 464 21.39 8.13 -24.26
N SER A 465 21.18 9.43 -24.52
CA SER A 465 20.62 10.33 -23.51
C SER A 465 19.08 10.28 -23.55
N PRO A 466 18.39 10.12 -22.41
CA PRO A 466 16.93 10.27 -22.35
C PRO A 466 16.42 11.60 -22.91
N ALA A 467 17.23 12.66 -22.85
CA ALA A 467 16.90 13.98 -23.37
C ALA A 467 16.66 14.02 -24.90
N ASP A 468 17.19 13.04 -25.64
CA ASP A 468 17.05 12.97 -27.10
C ASP A 468 15.60 12.68 -27.54
N ALA A 469 14.81 12.04 -26.68
CA ALA A 469 13.43 11.63 -26.98
C ALA A 469 12.37 12.73 -26.71
N LEU A 470 12.72 13.80 -26.00
CA LEU A 470 11.77 14.76 -25.42
C LEU A 470 10.73 15.30 -26.42
N LYS A 471 11.18 15.80 -27.57
CA LYS A 471 10.30 16.39 -28.59
C LYS A 471 9.40 15.35 -29.26
N GLN A 472 9.91 14.14 -29.48
CA GLN A 472 9.15 13.08 -30.13
C GLN A 472 8.09 12.54 -29.17
N LEU A 473 8.48 12.23 -27.93
CA LEU A 473 7.56 11.78 -26.89
C LEU A 473 6.45 12.81 -26.64
N GLY A 474 6.78 14.10 -26.56
CA GLY A 474 5.76 15.16 -26.41
C GLY A 474 4.74 15.20 -27.54
N LYS A 475 5.15 14.98 -28.79
CA LYS A 475 4.23 14.89 -29.94
C LYS A 475 3.37 13.64 -29.91
N GLU A 476 3.91 12.51 -29.43
CA GLU A 476 3.17 11.25 -29.33
C GLU A 476 2.13 11.32 -28.21
N ILE A 477 2.48 11.90 -27.06
CA ILE A 477 1.56 12.19 -25.98
C ILE A 477 0.45 13.13 -26.48
N ASP A 478 0.79 14.22 -27.16
CA ASP A 478 -0.23 15.11 -27.74
C ASP A 478 -1.17 14.38 -28.71
N SER A 479 -0.61 13.50 -29.54
CA SER A 479 -1.41 12.71 -30.49
C SER A 479 -2.39 11.78 -29.77
N SER A 480 -1.98 11.17 -28.63
CA SER A 480 -2.86 10.36 -27.79
C SER A 480 -3.96 11.20 -27.13
N ILE A 481 -3.66 12.41 -26.64
CA ILE A 481 -4.64 13.34 -26.08
C ILE A 481 -5.73 13.62 -27.12
N ARG A 482 -5.35 14.08 -28.32
CA ARG A 482 -6.31 14.37 -29.40
C ARG A 482 -7.14 13.15 -29.80
N PHE A 483 -6.55 11.96 -29.76
CA PHE A 483 -7.28 10.72 -30.01
C PHE A 483 -8.31 10.45 -28.91
N TYR A 484 -7.94 10.56 -27.63
CA TYR A 484 -8.84 10.33 -26.51
C TYR A 484 -9.94 11.38 -26.37
N GLU A 485 -9.70 12.62 -26.81
CA GLU A 485 -10.74 13.66 -26.82
C GLU A 485 -11.98 13.26 -27.62
N THR A 486 -11.82 12.38 -28.62
CA THR A 486 -12.95 11.84 -29.42
C THR A 486 -13.85 10.89 -28.64
N PHE A 487 -13.37 10.30 -27.54
CA PHE A 487 -14.11 9.35 -26.70
C PHE A 487 -14.49 9.94 -25.34
N SER A 488 -13.58 10.72 -24.73
CA SER A 488 -13.66 11.16 -23.34
C SER A 488 -14.03 12.64 -23.19
N GLY A 489 -14.13 13.39 -24.29
CA GLY A 489 -14.36 14.84 -24.28
C GLY A 489 -13.06 15.66 -24.14
N PRO A 490 -13.15 17.00 -24.05
CA PRO A 490 -11.97 17.88 -24.08
C PRO A 490 -10.93 17.55 -23.03
N PHE A 491 -9.65 17.83 -23.33
CA PHE A 491 -8.57 17.66 -22.36
C PHE A 491 -8.81 18.52 -21.11
N PRO A 492 -8.75 17.94 -19.88
CA PRO A 492 -9.25 18.63 -18.68
C PRO A 492 -8.29 19.66 -18.07
N PHE A 493 -7.05 19.76 -18.55
CA PHE A 493 -5.99 20.62 -18.00
C PHE A 493 -5.37 21.54 -19.06
N HIS A 494 -4.80 22.67 -18.63
CA HIS A 494 -4.08 23.59 -19.53
C HIS A 494 -2.65 23.17 -19.81
N ASN A 495 -2.01 22.44 -18.89
CA ASN A 495 -0.66 21.93 -19.05
C ASN A 495 -0.60 20.46 -18.59
N LEU A 496 0.18 19.66 -19.31
CA LEU A 496 0.55 18.30 -18.90
C LEU A 496 2.06 18.20 -18.79
N ASN A 497 2.55 17.98 -17.57
CA ASN A 497 3.95 17.70 -17.34
C ASN A 497 4.23 16.21 -17.47
N VAL A 498 5.35 15.84 -18.09
CA VAL A 498 5.76 14.44 -18.28
C VAL A 498 7.16 14.29 -17.74
N SER A 499 7.31 13.53 -16.66
CA SER A 499 8.58 13.36 -15.95
C SER A 499 9.02 11.89 -15.95
N PRO A 500 10.34 11.63 -15.95
CA PRO A 500 10.85 10.27 -15.90
C PRO A 500 10.76 9.74 -14.48
N ILE A 501 10.55 8.42 -14.36
CA ILE A 501 10.72 7.68 -13.12
C ILE A 501 11.66 6.50 -13.36
N PRO A 502 12.72 6.32 -12.53
CA PRO A 502 13.60 5.18 -12.67
C PRO A 502 12.87 3.84 -12.56
N GLY A 503 13.35 2.84 -13.31
CA GLY A 503 12.80 1.48 -13.28
C GLY A 503 11.53 1.29 -14.12
N ASN A 504 10.69 0.34 -13.71
CA ASN A 504 9.66 -0.29 -14.55
C ASN A 504 8.23 0.22 -14.23
N PHE A 505 8.08 1.50 -13.91
CA PHE A 505 6.85 2.06 -13.36
C PHE A 505 6.31 3.22 -14.20
N GLY A 506 5.00 3.44 -14.13
CA GLY A 506 4.28 4.58 -14.70
C GLY A 506 3.13 4.97 -13.77
N GLN A 507 2.75 6.25 -13.79
CA GLN A 507 1.58 6.77 -13.08
C GLN A 507 1.11 8.09 -13.68
N GLY A 508 -0.19 8.21 -13.93
CA GLY A 508 -0.83 9.41 -14.47
C GLY A 508 -1.59 10.22 -13.43
N TRP A 509 -0.91 11.10 -12.70
CA TRP A 509 -1.57 12.07 -11.81
C TRP A 509 -2.18 13.24 -12.57
N PRO A 510 -3.13 13.99 -11.96
CA PRO A 510 -3.71 15.18 -12.59
C PRO A 510 -2.62 16.17 -13.01
N SER A 511 -2.51 16.48 -14.30
CA SER A 511 -1.51 17.39 -14.90
C SER A 511 -0.02 16.96 -14.79
N LEU A 512 0.25 15.75 -14.30
CA LEU A 512 1.61 15.21 -14.14
C LEU A 512 1.67 13.70 -14.43
N LEU A 513 2.39 13.31 -15.47
CA LEU A 513 2.70 11.92 -15.78
C LEU A 513 4.09 11.54 -15.30
N TYR A 514 4.18 10.39 -14.64
CA TYR A 514 5.41 9.65 -14.43
C TYR A 514 5.48 8.55 -15.46
N VAL A 515 6.53 8.54 -16.26
CA VAL A 515 6.78 7.50 -17.25
C VAL A 515 8.17 6.93 -17.05
N SER A 516 8.29 5.60 -17.18
CA SER A 516 9.56 4.91 -16.99
C SER A 516 10.68 5.52 -17.84
N THR A 517 11.91 5.60 -17.32
CA THR A 517 13.11 5.98 -18.08
C THR A 517 13.22 5.22 -19.41
N TYR A 518 12.78 3.95 -19.46
CA TYR A 518 12.78 3.15 -20.70
C TYR A 518 11.98 3.77 -21.84
N SER A 519 10.92 4.52 -21.53
CA SER A 519 10.07 5.21 -22.52
C SER A 519 10.81 6.34 -23.25
N PHE A 520 11.95 6.79 -22.71
CA PHE A 520 12.82 7.80 -23.31
C PHE A 520 13.97 7.20 -24.13
N LEU A 521 14.10 5.86 -24.14
CA LEU A 521 15.21 5.18 -24.81
C LEU A 521 14.78 4.59 -26.14
N PRO A 522 15.66 4.59 -27.16
CA PRO A 522 15.41 3.88 -28.40
C PRO A 522 15.30 2.36 -28.16
N SER A 523 14.53 1.65 -28.99
CA SER A 523 14.26 0.21 -28.81
C SER A 523 15.52 -0.66 -28.78
N GLU A 524 16.58 -0.24 -29.47
CA GLU A 524 17.89 -0.93 -29.41
C GLU A 524 18.52 -0.87 -28.02
N ALA A 525 18.50 0.30 -27.38
CA ALA A 525 19.03 0.47 -26.04
C ALA A 525 18.16 -0.28 -25.03
N GLN A 526 16.84 -0.27 -25.18
CA GLN A 526 15.95 -1.07 -24.33
C GLN A 526 16.28 -2.57 -24.41
N ARG A 527 16.54 -3.12 -25.60
CA ARG A 527 16.98 -4.52 -25.75
C ARG A 527 18.28 -4.80 -25.00
N ARG A 528 19.29 -3.93 -25.18
CA ARG A 528 20.57 -4.05 -24.48
C ARG A 528 20.44 -3.93 -22.96
N ALA A 529 19.48 -3.15 -22.48
CA ALA A 529 19.15 -3.07 -21.06
C ALA A 529 18.42 -4.33 -20.51
N GLY A 530 18.18 -5.32 -21.36
CA GLY A 530 17.58 -6.61 -21.00
C GLY A 530 16.06 -6.67 -21.16
N LEU A 531 15.44 -5.72 -21.84
CA LEU A 531 13.99 -5.76 -22.06
C LEU A 531 13.63 -6.77 -23.15
N SER A 532 12.70 -7.67 -22.83
CA SER A 532 12.03 -8.51 -23.82
C SER A 532 11.24 -7.65 -24.81
N THR A 533 10.91 -8.21 -25.99
CA THR A 533 10.04 -7.53 -26.97
C THR A 533 8.70 -7.12 -26.36
N ALA A 534 8.09 -7.98 -25.54
CA ALA A 534 6.83 -7.65 -24.85
C ALA A 534 6.99 -6.50 -23.85
N SER A 535 8.13 -6.43 -23.17
CA SER A 535 8.44 -5.33 -22.24
C SER A 535 8.67 -4.01 -22.99
N GLN A 536 9.35 -4.03 -24.13
CA GLN A 536 9.50 -2.84 -24.99
C GLN A 536 8.15 -2.33 -25.48
N GLU A 537 7.29 -3.23 -26.00
CA GLU A 537 5.92 -2.89 -26.40
C GLU A 537 5.15 -2.27 -25.22
N HIS A 538 5.27 -2.84 -24.01
CA HIS A 538 4.61 -2.30 -22.83
C HIS A 538 5.08 -0.88 -22.47
N PHE A 539 6.40 -0.63 -22.34
CA PHE A 539 6.90 0.67 -21.88
C PHE A 539 6.90 1.77 -22.93
N THR A 540 6.95 1.44 -24.22
CA THR A 540 6.98 2.46 -25.29
C THR A 540 5.61 2.65 -25.95
N GLU A 541 4.82 1.58 -26.09
CA GLU A 541 3.58 1.62 -26.88
C GLU A 541 2.30 1.58 -26.03
N LEU A 542 2.37 1.30 -24.73
CA LEU A 542 1.18 1.20 -23.87
C LEU A 542 1.23 2.13 -22.67
N VAL A 543 2.23 1.97 -21.79
CA VAL A 543 2.27 2.68 -20.49
C VAL A 543 2.11 4.19 -20.64
N PRO A 544 2.90 4.92 -21.46
CA PRO A 544 2.74 6.37 -21.57
C PRO A 544 1.33 6.80 -21.95
N TYR A 545 0.65 6.08 -22.84
CA TYR A 545 -0.69 6.43 -23.31
C TYR A 545 -1.79 5.92 -22.39
N HIS A 546 -1.53 4.87 -21.60
CA HIS A 546 -2.39 4.46 -20.49
C HIS A 546 -2.41 5.56 -19.43
N GLU A 547 -1.24 6.11 -19.05
CA GLU A 547 -1.17 7.23 -18.10
C GLU A 547 -1.85 8.52 -18.63
N VAL A 548 -1.80 8.76 -19.94
CA VAL A 548 -2.56 9.87 -20.55
C VAL A 548 -4.06 9.65 -20.44
N ALA A 549 -4.55 8.41 -20.58
CA ALA A 549 -5.99 8.13 -20.46
C ALA A 549 -6.50 8.39 -19.03
N HIS A 550 -5.65 8.18 -18.02
CA HIS A 550 -5.97 8.51 -16.62
C HIS A 550 -6.26 9.99 -16.38
N GLN A 551 -5.83 10.90 -17.27
CA GLN A 551 -6.19 12.32 -17.18
C GLN A 551 -7.71 12.55 -17.21
N TRP A 552 -8.49 11.62 -17.75
CA TRP A 552 -9.96 11.58 -17.60
C TRP A 552 -10.40 10.52 -16.59
N TRP A 553 -9.98 9.27 -16.80
CA TRP A 553 -10.45 8.10 -16.05
C TRP A 553 -9.53 7.81 -14.86
N GLY A 554 -9.88 8.32 -13.70
CA GLY A 554 -9.09 8.35 -12.46
C GLY A 554 -8.97 9.79 -11.94
N ASN A 555 -8.75 10.76 -12.84
CA ASN A 555 -8.49 12.16 -12.46
C ASN A 555 -9.69 13.13 -12.64
N VAL A 556 -10.70 12.75 -13.42
CA VAL A 556 -11.97 13.50 -13.57
C VAL A 556 -13.15 12.67 -13.09
N VAL A 557 -13.17 11.39 -13.48
CA VAL A 557 -14.09 10.37 -12.94
C VAL A 557 -13.24 9.42 -12.12
N ALA A 558 -13.59 9.18 -10.86
CA ALA A 558 -12.86 8.25 -10.00
C ALA A 558 -13.77 7.13 -9.47
N TRP A 559 -13.17 6.15 -8.81
CA TRP A 559 -13.89 5.04 -8.18
C TRP A 559 -14.53 5.44 -6.85
N SER A 560 -15.64 4.77 -6.50
CA SER A 560 -16.28 4.93 -5.18
C SER A 560 -15.77 3.91 -4.14
N SER A 561 -15.15 2.83 -4.60
CA SER A 561 -14.56 1.77 -3.78
C SER A 561 -13.44 1.08 -4.56
N TYR A 562 -12.52 0.43 -3.85
CA TYR A 562 -11.48 -0.41 -4.48
C TYR A 562 -12.07 -1.46 -5.45
N ARG A 563 -13.33 -1.90 -5.22
CA ARG A 563 -14.05 -2.82 -6.12
C ARG A 563 -14.39 -2.21 -7.48
N ASP A 564 -14.38 -0.89 -7.61
CA ASP A 564 -14.71 -0.16 -8.84
C ASP A 564 -13.45 0.33 -9.57
N GLN A 565 -12.26 0.26 -8.95
CA GLN A 565 -10.98 0.71 -9.54
C GLN A 565 -10.71 0.04 -10.90
N TRP A 566 -11.16 -1.20 -11.10
CA TRP A 566 -10.99 -1.89 -12.38
C TRP A 566 -11.64 -1.17 -13.56
N ILE A 567 -12.64 -0.31 -13.34
CA ILE A 567 -13.31 0.45 -14.39
C ILE A 567 -12.33 1.43 -15.02
N ASP A 568 -11.65 2.23 -14.19
CA ASP A 568 -10.69 3.23 -14.65
C ASP A 568 -9.49 2.57 -15.31
N GLU A 569 -8.92 1.54 -14.67
CA GLU A 569 -7.80 0.75 -15.20
C GLU A 569 -8.13 0.07 -16.53
N ALA A 570 -9.33 -0.52 -16.64
CA ALA A 570 -9.75 -1.19 -17.86
C ALA A 570 -9.99 -0.21 -19.01
N ILE A 571 -10.58 0.95 -18.74
CA ILE A 571 -10.82 1.98 -19.76
C ILE A 571 -9.48 2.59 -20.21
N ALA A 572 -8.59 2.94 -19.27
CA ALA A 572 -7.27 3.48 -19.58
C ALA A 572 -6.46 2.50 -20.44
N ASN A 573 -6.44 1.21 -20.06
CA ASN A 573 -5.77 0.18 -20.83
C ASN A 573 -6.45 -0.07 -22.20
N TYR A 574 -7.78 -0.01 -22.27
CA TYR A 574 -8.50 -0.18 -23.54
C TYR A 574 -8.19 0.96 -24.52
N LEU A 575 -8.20 2.21 -24.05
CA LEU A 575 -7.86 3.39 -24.85
C LEU A 575 -6.41 3.35 -25.33
N ALA A 576 -5.46 2.97 -24.47
CA ALA A 576 -4.06 2.81 -24.85
C ALA A 576 -3.86 1.79 -25.98
N VAL A 577 -4.54 0.64 -25.89
CA VAL A 577 -4.49 -0.38 -26.96
C VAL A 577 -5.12 0.14 -28.25
N LEU A 578 -6.27 0.82 -28.18
CA LEU A 578 -6.90 1.42 -29.36
C LEU A 578 -6.00 2.46 -30.03
N PHE A 579 -5.35 3.32 -29.25
CA PHE A 579 -4.42 4.32 -29.78
C PHE A 579 -3.21 3.64 -30.42
N ALA A 580 -2.61 2.63 -29.78
CA ALA A 580 -1.49 1.88 -30.33
C ALA A 580 -1.84 1.23 -31.68
N ASP A 581 -3.07 0.72 -31.85
CA ASP A 581 -3.56 0.17 -33.13
C ASP A 581 -3.61 1.23 -34.25
N THR A 582 -3.83 2.52 -33.93
CA THR A 582 -3.85 3.60 -34.94
C THR A 582 -2.48 3.92 -35.52
N LYS A 583 -1.39 3.60 -34.81
CA LYS A 583 -0.01 3.82 -35.28
C LYS A 583 0.42 2.87 -36.41
N LYS A 584 -0.50 2.03 -36.91
CA LYS A 584 -0.31 1.11 -38.05
C LYS A 584 0.92 0.21 -37.89
N ASN A 585 0.94 -0.58 -36.81
CA ASN A 585 1.79 -1.74 -36.77
C ASN A 585 1.32 -2.75 -37.83
N PRO A 586 2.09 -3.05 -38.89
CA PRO A 586 1.66 -3.87 -40.01
C PRO A 586 1.26 -5.30 -39.62
N ASP A 587 1.66 -5.78 -38.43
CA ASP A 587 1.38 -7.13 -37.97
C ASP A 587 0.15 -7.27 -37.05
N HIS A 588 -0.54 -6.17 -36.67
CA HIS A 588 -1.66 -6.17 -35.70
C HIS A 588 -1.37 -6.94 -34.38
N THR A 589 -0.10 -7.05 -33.98
CA THR A 589 0.34 -7.99 -32.93
C THR A 589 -0.09 -7.59 -31.53
N ILE A 590 -0.28 -6.30 -31.26
CA ILE A 590 -0.54 -5.79 -29.90
C ILE A 590 -1.97 -6.17 -29.47
N ALA A 591 -2.99 -5.79 -30.24
CA ALA A 591 -4.37 -6.21 -30.01
C ALA A 591 -4.56 -7.74 -30.09
N GLY A 592 -3.84 -8.42 -30.99
CA GLY A 592 -3.86 -9.88 -31.15
C GLY A 592 -3.27 -10.65 -29.95
N ARG A 593 -2.11 -10.22 -29.42
CA ARG A 593 -1.47 -10.85 -28.25
C ARG A 593 -2.22 -10.57 -26.96
N HIS A 594 -2.78 -9.37 -26.77
CA HIS A 594 -3.63 -9.07 -25.60
C HIS A 594 -4.96 -9.86 -25.63
N ARG A 595 -5.59 -10.05 -26.80
CA ARG A 595 -6.74 -10.97 -26.96
C ARG A 595 -6.38 -12.43 -26.65
N ASN A 596 -5.21 -12.90 -27.08
CA ASN A 596 -4.79 -14.29 -26.89
C ASN A 596 -4.31 -14.60 -25.47
N SER A 597 -3.66 -13.67 -24.77
CA SER A 597 -3.30 -13.82 -23.36
C SER A 597 -4.53 -13.85 -22.44
N GLY A 598 -5.60 -13.11 -22.79
CA GLY A 598 -6.92 -13.25 -22.16
C GLY A 598 -7.60 -14.61 -22.42
N ARG A 599 -7.43 -15.19 -23.61
CA ARG A 599 -7.92 -16.55 -23.94
C ARG A 599 -7.12 -17.66 -23.26
N HIS A 600 -5.80 -17.54 -23.16
CA HIS A 600 -4.98 -18.53 -22.43
C HIS A 600 -5.32 -18.58 -20.95
N ARG A 601 -5.57 -17.43 -20.29
CA ARG A 601 -6.10 -17.37 -18.92
C ARG A 601 -7.48 -18.02 -18.77
N ARG A 602 -8.38 -17.89 -19.75
CA ARG A 602 -9.70 -18.58 -19.74
C ARG A 602 -9.61 -20.08 -20.03
N SER A 603 -8.63 -20.53 -20.82
CA SER A 603 -8.46 -21.95 -21.16
C SER A 603 -7.88 -22.78 -20.01
N HIS A 604 -7.02 -22.20 -19.17
CA HIS A 604 -6.49 -22.87 -17.97
C HIS A 604 -7.53 -23.00 -16.85
N ALA A 605 -8.66 -22.30 -16.94
CA ALA A 605 -9.76 -22.38 -15.97
C ALA A 605 -10.85 -23.42 -16.36
N ARG A 606 -10.70 -24.17 -17.46
CA ARG A 606 -11.77 -25.05 -17.98
C ARG A 606 -11.46 -26.56 -18.01
N HIS A 607 -10.32 -27.03 -17.51
CA HIS A 607 -10.01 -28.46 -17.56
C HIS A 607 -9.63 -29.05 -16.20
N THR A 608 -10.49 -29.94 -15.73
CA THR A 608 -10.21 -31.01 -14.74
C THR A 608 -11.28 -32.10 -14.95
N PRO A 609 -11.04 -33.39 -14.66
CA PRO A 609 -9.83 -34.20 -14.87
C PRO A 609 -10.14 -35.45 -15.74
N GLN A 610 -9.14 -35.98 -16.45
CA GLN A 610 -9.12 -37.42 -16.74
C GLN A 610 -7.77 -38.01 -16.33
N PHE A 611 -7.88 -39.05 -15.51
CA PHE A 611 -6.81 -39.90 -15.01
C PHE A 611 -5.97 -40.49 -16.13
N LEU A 612 -4.64 -40.46 -15.98
CA LEU A 612 -3.78 -41.57 -16.40
C LEU A 612 -2.42 -41.50 -15.68
N GLU A 613 -1.96 -42.68 -15.28
CA GLU A 613 -0.82 -42.96 -14.41
C GLU A 613 0.55 -42.54 -14.99
N VAL A 614 1.50 -42.42 -14.05
CA VAL A 614 2.90 -41.95 -14.10
C VAL A 614 3.81 -42.78 -15.04
N PRO A 615 4.98 -42.27 -15.51
CA PRO A 615 6.22 -42.46 -14.73
C PRO A 615 7.17 -41.24 -14.66
N ARG A 616 7.86 -41.17 -13.51
CA ARG A 616 8.93 -40.24 -13.12
C ARG A 616 10.06 -40.13 -14.16
N ARG A 617 10.42 -38.91 -14.57
CA ARG A 617 11.80 -38.34 -14.53
C ARG A 617 11.90 -36.96 -15.21
N LEU A 618 12.77 -36.14 -14.61
CA LEU A 618 13.45 -34.92 -15.09
C LEU A 618 12.85 -33.56 -14.72
N ARG A 619 13.80 -32.68 -14.35
CA ARG A 619 13.72 -31.50 -13.48
C ARG A 619 13.41 -30.22 -14.27
N ARG A 620 12.94 -29.22 -13.51
CA ARG A 620 13.24 -27.76 -13.55
C ARG A 620 13.40 -27.13 -14.95
N ASP A 621 12.48 -26.25 -15.31
CA ASP A 621 12.72 -24.79 -15.27
C ASP A 621 11.50 -24.00 -15.78
N HIS A 622 11.38 -22.78 -15.24
CA HIS A 622 10.59 -21.63 -15.70
C HIS A 622 9.06 -21.73 -15.82
N LEU A 623 8.38 -21.03 -14.89
CA LEU A 623 7.18 -20.21 -15.15
C LEU A 623 6.99 -19.25 -13.95
N GLN A 624 7.54 -18.05 -14.05
CA GLN A 624 7.19 -16.90 -13.20
C GLN A 624 6.72 -15.79 -14.13
N GLN A 625 5.43 -15.44 -14.09
CA GLN A 625 4.92 -14.20 -14.65
C GLN A 625 3.55 -13.84 -14.08
N GLY A 626 3.46 -12.63 -13.50
CA GLY A 626 2.34 -11.73 -13.72
C GLY A 626 1.30 -11.56 -12.61
N ARG A 627 1.69 -10.91 -11.50
CA ARG A 627 0.82 -9.97 -10.78
C ARG A 627 1.61 -8.69 -10.51
N LEU A 628 1.10 -7.58 -11.06
CA LEU A 628 1.54 -6.23 -10.78
C LEU A 628 1.06 -5.90 -9.37
N ASP A 629 2.00 -5.53 -8.52
CA ASP A 629 1.76 -5.03 -7.18
C ASP A 629 2.41 -3.65 -7.14
N HIS A 630 1.63 -2.63 -6.82
CA HIS A 630 2.06 -1.23 -6.80
C HIS A 630 2.86 -0.96 -5.51
N SER A 631 4.02 -1.59 -5.34
CA SER A 631 5.03 -1.15 -4.37
C SER A 631 6.39 -1.84 -4.58
N HIS A 632 7.40 -0.99 -4.74
CA HIS A 632 8.84 -1.22 -4.60
C HIS A 632 9.57 -2.18 -5.55
N VAL A 633 10.42 -1.55 -6.37
CA VAL A 633 11.68 -2.10 -6.89
C VAL A 633 12.81 -1.22 -6.34
N ALA A 634 13.55 -1.72 -5.36
CA ALA A 634 14.89 -1.21 -5.03
C ALA A 634 15.79 -2.41 -4.74
N GLY A 635 16.87 -2.51 -5.53
CA GLY A 635 17.79 -3.63 -5.53
C GLY A 635 18.83 -3.59 -4.41
N ASN A 636 19.28 -4.78 -4.03
CA ASN A 636 20.33 -5.06 -3.07
C ASN A 636 21.62 -4.26 -3.29
N ALA A 637 22.08 -3.58 -2.24
CA ALA A 637 23.49 -3.26 -2.04
C ALA A 637 23.88 -3.59 -0.60
N ALA A 638 24.67 -4.65 -0.42
CA ALA A 638 25.26 -4.99 0.87
C ALA A 638 26.48 -4.09 1.14
N PRO A 639 26.66 -3.51 2.34
CA PRO A 639 27.87 -2.78 2.65
C PRO A 639 29.01 -3.75 3.00
N ALA A 640 30.13 -3.60 2.29
CA ALA A 640 31.38 -4.29 2.58
C ALA A 640 31.90 -3.89 3.98
N ARG A 641 32.05 -4.89 4.87
CA ARG A 641 32.75 -4.74 6.15
C ARG A 641 34.22 -4.38 5.88
N ARG A 642 34.64 -3.18 6.28
CA ARG A 642 36.06 -2.90 6.52
C ARG A 642 36.45 -3.52 7.85
N GLN A 643 37.42 -4.41 7.76
CA GLN A 643 38.10 -5.09 8.84
C GLN A 643 39.35 -4.25 9.17
N GLU A 644 39.36 -3.54 10.29
CA GLU A 644 40.62 -3.14 10.93
C GLU A 644 40.57 -3.48 12.42
N SER A 645 41.64 -4.12 12.84
CA SER A 645 41.81 -4.82 14.11
C SER A 645 42.50 -3.91 15.13
N ARG A 646 42.02 -3.99 16.38
CA ARG A 646 42.77 -4.02 17.65
C ARG A 646 43.76 -2.88 17.97
N CYS A 647 43.54 -2.19 19.09
CA CYS A 647 44.19 -2.55 20.38
C CYS A 647 43.73 -1.66 21.56
N THR A 648 43.42 -2.32 22.69
CA THR A 648 43.68 -1.99 24.13
C THR A 648 44.00 -0.54 24.51
N VAL A 649 43.41 0.08 25.54
CA VAL A 649 43.08 -0.37 26.92
C VAL A 649 41.74 0.21 27.37
#